data_AF-A0A4T0NXY1-F1
#
_entry.id   AF-A0A4T0NXY1-F1
#
_cell.length_a   1.000
_cell.length_b   1.000
_cell.length_c   1.000
_cell.angle_alpha   90.00
_cell.angle_beta   90.00
_cell.angle_gamma   90.00
#
_symmetry.space_group_name_H-M   'P 1'
#
loop_
_entity.id
_entity.type
_entity.pdbx_description
1 polymer ?
#
loop_
_entity_poly.entity_id
_entity_poly.type
_entity_poly.pdbx_seq_one_letter_code
_entity_poly.pdbx_strand_id
1 'polypeptide(L)'
;MIEPTIPLCAFDRDLGRLPTHMPIVALLRRSKFNWIPPLSGKWLNEWLSNLIDSVEKLRITNEEEVGVLNARWLMDYTPKLESCRPTQIPGYMYFDERVLPLTARDAGYPVGNDERVMLQFHGGGYVVGSAHETDSTAPLCKDFIKYNAVQRIYSVDYRLAWYAPFPAALVDALSAWAHLVEDLDIPASQIIVSGDSAGANLALALTTYLRDNGFALPAGLALHSPWTDMTFSRRSEQSFNENSKTDILEKTLAPYAVKMLTRYVGVDMIHSPYLSPLSRENCKRSETFKGFPPCFVIAGECEMLLDECRDLHLSLVKAGVRSSFHIVKRGVHDPAMFDSWQEPERSEMFLSLARKFATQVSQFTPATLHLKSGQSFTGKAFGADKSSFGETVFTTSVTSYTESMTDPSYKGQLLVFTTPLIGNYGVPLNPSGKDGRYTPEMFLESSGIQCSGVIVADVAEKFSHYEAVESLHDWCKRHNIPGITGVDTRAITTILRDQGTTLGQIAVGESHKQSPEEYFDPSPINLIAEASTKEAYTLNEQGDVHVAVMDFGSKANIIRALLKRNAKVTVLPWDYDFYSARDNYDALFLSNGPGDPRHASVAVENLAQTVKEWKKPIFGICMGHQLLGLAAGLEAYRMTFGNRGHNQPVLALSESGSIKAGRVYVTSQNHQYALKLEEQFPDGWEPFFINCNDSSVEGIKSTDKSGKQIWGVQFHPEAFGGPLDTIDMFTDFVDAAKKAQADPEIDQIIKDETHRQFTGLELIASENLTSLAVLEANGSILSNKYSEGLPGARYYGGNQHIDRLERLCQQRALEAFDLDPKVWGVNVQPYSGSTANFAAFTALIQPQDRIMGLGLPDGGHLTHGYYTAKKKITASSIYFQSFPYQVDRSTGLIDYETLETNANLFKPRLLVCGGSAYPRDWDYAKLRKVADQHGSYLMMDMAHISGLVSGKVQNSPFELCDVVTTTTHKTLRGPRAGLIFFRKDKEPELEQRVNSSVFPACQGGPHNNTIAGIAVALKQAASPEFKEYAKAVIDNSKVLAEELVNYGYKLQTSGSDNHLVLWDLRPLGIAGSKIETICDLLHITLNKNAVAGDTSAVVPGGVRIGTAALTSRSMKAPEMKKVAEFLHRSVQIALEAQKAAGNKLLKDFVRVANNDEKISQDVKALNKEVHDFSTQFPLPGVPDSSVIQPASV
;
A
#
# COMPACT_ATOMS: atom_id res chain seq x y z
N MET A 1 9.83 41.47 28.30
CA MET A 1 9.92 42.42 29.43
C MET A 1 10.81 41.81 30.49
N ILE A 2 12.05 42.29 30.59
CA ILE A 2 12.95 42.16 31.73
C ILE A 2 13.54 43.58 31.88
N GLU A 3 13.47 44.16 33.07
CA GLU A 3 14.01 45.51 33.39
C GLU A 3 15.54 45.53 33.31
N PRO A 4 16.19 46.64 32.88
CA PRO A 4 17.63 46.75 32.89
C PRO A 4 18.10 47.33 34.24
N THR A 5 18.31 46.48 35.24
CA THR A 5 19.21 46.80 36.35
C THR A 5 20.60 46.25 36.03
N ILE A 6 21.43 47.14 35.48
CA ILE A 6 22.85 46.94 35.18
C ILE A 6 23.66 46.98 36.49
N PRO A 7 24.62 46.06 36.68
CA PRO A 7 25.96 46.45 37.07
C PRO A 7 26.95 46.02 35.98
N LEU A 8 27.51 47.03 35.31
CA LEU A 8 28.61 46.94 34.36
C LEU A 8 29.83 46.34 35.05
N CYS A 9 30.64 45.64 34.26
CA CYS A 9 32.02 45.30 34.58
C CYS A 9 32.74 46.47 35.27
N ALA A 10 33.52 46.17 36.32
CA ALA A 10 34.11 47.13 37.26
C ALA A 10 35.13 48.13 36.65
N PHE A 11 35.28 48.16 35.33
CA PHE A 11 36.16 49.08 34.60
C PHE A 11 35.48 50.38 34.15
N ASP A 12 34.16 50.53 34.34
CA ASP A 12 33.41 51.69 33.84
C ASP A 12 33.41 52.92 34.79
N ARG A 13 34.21 52.88 35.87
CA ARG A 13 34.13 53.93 36.90
C ARG A 13 35.03 55.15 36.66
N ASP A 14 36.02 55.08 35.78
CA ASP A 14 37.02 56.16 35.63
C ASP A 14 37.30 56.64 34.19
N LEU A 15 36.52 56.23 33.18
CA LEU A 15 36.75 56.66 31.78
C LEU A 15 35.55 57.42 31.20
N GLY A 16 35.50 58.73 31.49
CA GLY A 16 34.95 59.71 30.58
C GLY A 16 33.42 59.90 30.54
N ARG A 17 32.78 60.15 31.69
CA ARG A 17 31.49 60.88 31.68
C ARG A 17 31.75 62.36 31.36
N LEU A 18 31.25 62.86 30.23
CA LEU A 18 30.83 64.26 30.14
C LEU A 18 29.30 64.33 30.34
N PRO A 19 28.79 65.19 31.24
CA PRO A 19 27.38 65.21 31.62
C PRO A 19 26.61 66.25 30.80
N THR A 20 25.51 65.86 30.12
CA THR A 20 24.43 66.81 29.81
C THR A 20 23.06 66.12 29.75
N HIS A 21 22.19 66.59 30.65
CA HIS A 21 20.76 66.41 30.88
C HIS A 21 19.84 65.82 29.76
N MET A 22 18.94 64.91 30.19
CA MET A 22 17.75 64.31 29.51
C MET A 22 16.73 65.31 28.89
N PRO A 23 15.70 64.91 28.07
CA PRO A 23 15.22 63.56 27.68
C PRO A 23 14.77 63.35 26.18
N ILE A 24 14.87 62.13 25.62
CA ILE A 24 14.27 61.75 24.30
C ILE A 24 13.16 60.68 24.43
N VAL A 25 12.22 60.89 25.34
CA VAL A 25 11.10 59.95 25.61
C VAL A 25 10.02 59.91 24.50
N ALA A 26 10.12 60.67 23.40
CA ALA A 26 8.92 60.89 22.56
C ALA A 26 8.88 60.20 21.18
N LEU A 27 9.96 59.66 20.61
CA LEU A 27 10.00 59.57 19.14
C LEU A 27 10.41 58.24 18.53
N LEU A 28 9.88 57.08 18.96
CA LEU A 28 9.49 55.98 18.05
C LEU A 28 8.61 54.92 18.77
N ARG A 29 7.62 55.36 19.55
CA ARG A 29 6.53 54.47 20.02
C ARG A 29 5.74 53.95 18.80
N ARG A 30 5.55 52.62 18.74
CA ARG A 30 4.56 51.84 17.94
C ARG A 30 4.83 51.65 16.44
N SER A 31 5.43 50.52 16.05
CA SER A 31 4.93 49.71 14.93
C SER A 31 5.69 48.39 14.74
N LYS A 32 4.90 47.36 14.43
CA LYS A 32 5.22 45.97 14.09
C LYS A 32 6.41 45.83 13.12
N PHE A 33 7.35 44.93 13.42
CA PHE A 33 8.36 44.47 12.47
C PHE A 33 7.70 43.64 11.37
N ASN A 34 7.56 44.24 10.19
CA ASN A 34 7.30 43.56 8.93
C ASN A 34 8.39 44.03 7.94
N TRP A 35 9.24 43.09 7.53
CA TRP A 35 10.03 43.07 6.29
C TRP A 35 10.98 44.24 5.98
N ILE A 36 12.27 43.93 5.86
CA ILE A 36 13.25 44.75 5.13
C ILE A 36 13.06 44.50 3.62
N PRO A 37 12.62 45.51 2.83
CA PRO A 37 13.34 45.88 1.60
C PRO A 37 13.16 47.38 1.23
N PRO A 38 13.73 47.88 0.11
CA PRO A 38 15.11 47.89 -0.34
C PRO A 38 15.76 49.28 -0.15
N LEU A 39 17.10 49.30 -0.11
CA LEU A 39 17.94 50.48 -0.02
C LEU A 39 17.75 51.41 -1.23
N SER A 40 17.38 52.68 -0.99
CA SER A 40 17.49 53.74 -1.99
C SER A 40 18.00 55.08 -1.40
N GLY A 41 19.32 55.28 -1.51
CA GLY A 41 19.92 56.32 -2.34
C GLY A 41 19.96 57.79 -1.93
N LYS A 42 19.18 58.31 -0.96
CA LYS A 42 19.26 59.77 -0.67
C LYS A 42 19.12 60.20 0.79
N TRP A 43 18.30 59.51 1.59
CA TRP A 43 18.00 59.95 2.97
C TRP A 43 19.12 59.63 3.97
N LEU A 44 19.83 58.51 3.80
CA LEU A 44 20.91 58.08 4.70
C LEU A 44 22.17 58.97 4.59
N ASN A 45 22.48 59.47 3.38
CA ASN A 45 23.60 60.37 3.15
C ASN A 45 23.36 61.78 3.69
N GLU A 46 22.12 62.29 3.67
CA GLU A 46 21.76 63.57 4.28
C GLU A 46 21.70 63.48 5.82
N TRP A 47 21.30 62.33 6.38
CA TRP A 47 21.29 62.12 7.84
C TRP A 47 22.72 61.96 8.41
N LEU A 48 23.59 61.18 7.75
CA LEU A 48 24.99 61.00 8.16
C LEU A 48 25.83 62.27 7.99
N SER A 49 25.60 63.06 6.94
CA SER A 49 26.33 64.33 6.73
C SER A 49 26.00 65.38 7.79
N ASN A 50 24.73 65.47 8.23
CA ASN A 50 24.32 66.40 9.29
C ASN A 50 24.80 65.99 10.69
N LEU A 51 24.95 64.69 10.96
CA LEU A 51 25.52 64.19 12.21
C LEU A 51 27.04 64.41 12.27
N ILE A 52 27.74 64.23 11.14
CA ILE A 52 29.19 64.48 11.03
C ILE A 52 29.51 65.97 11.21
N ASP A 53 28.75 66.88 10.58
CA ASP A 53 28.93 68.34 10.72
C ASP A 53 28.65 68.85 12.14
N SER A 54 27.71 68.20 12.86
CA SER A 54 27.35 68.57 14.23
C SER A 54 28.39 68.10 15.26
N VAL A 55 29.09 66.98 14.97
CA VAL A 55 30.15 66.43 15.83
C VAL A 55 31.50 67.08 15.53
N GLU A 56 31.77 67.50 14.29
CA GLU A 56 33.00 68.24 13.94
C GLU A 56 33.03 69.66 14.51
N LYS A 57 31.88 70.36 14.62
CA LYS A 57 31.82 71.67 15.28
C LYS A 57 32.12 71.65 16.78
N LEU A 58 31.94 70.51 17.45
CA LEU A 58 32.29 70.33 18.87
C LEU A 58 33.79 69.98 19.08
N ARG A 59 34.52 69.70 18.00
CA ARG A 59 35.89 69.15 18.05
C ARG A 59 37.00 70.19 17.94
N ILE A 60 36.71 71.41 17.46
CA ILE A 60 37.73 72.43 17.14
C ILE A 60 38.41 73.03 18.39
N THR A 61 37.93 72.76 19.61
CA THR A 61 38.43 73.45 20.81
C THR A 61 39.49 72.74 21.66
N ASN A 62 39.95 71.51 21.37
CA ASN A 62 40.93 70.85 22.27
C ASN A 62 41.76 69.70 21.62
N GLU A 63 42.29 69.87 20.42
CA GLU A 63 43.11 68.82 19.77
C GLU A 63 44.55 68.70 20.31
N GLU A 64 45.10 69.71 20.99
CA GLU A 64 46.49 69.68 21.47
C GLU A 64 46.71 68.91 22.79
N GLU A 65 45.70 68.76 23.65
CA GLU A 65 45.85 68.06 24.95
C GLU A 65 45.56 66.54 24.89
N VAL A 66 44.86 66.06 23.87
CA VAL A 66 44.48 64.63 23.74
C VAL A 66 45.60 63.78 23.11
N GLY A 67 46.49 64.40 22.32
CA GLY A 67 47.55 63.69 21.60
C GLY A 67 48.64 63.07 22.49
N VAL A 68 48.92 63.68 23.65
CA VAL A 68 50.02 63.24 24.54
C VAL A 68 49.56 62.15 25.54
N LEU A 69 48.26 62.07 25.84
CA LEU A 69 47.70 61.06 26.75
C LEU A 69 47.55 59.67 26.10
N ASN A 70 47.46 59.56 24.77
CA ASN A 70 47.07 58.31 24.09
C ASN A 70 48.22 57.34 23.73
N ALA A 71 49.46 57.81 23.56
CA ALA A 71 50.56 56.91 23.19
C ALA A 71 51.02 55.99 24.34
N ARG A 72 50.75 56.36 25.60
CA ARG A 72 51.14 55.60 26.81
C ARG A 72 50.01 54.72 27.35
N TRP A 73 48.76 55.07 27.05
CA TRP A 73 47.57 54.50 27.68
C TRP A 73 47.29 53.04 27.26
N LEU A 74 47.62 52.68 26.01
CA LEU A 74 47.48 51.30 25.50
C LEU A 74 48.53 50.31 26.03
N MET A 75 49.71 50.79 26.44
CA MET A 75 50.82 49.94 26.92
C MET A 75 50.76 49.73 28.44
N ASP A 76 50.21 50.69 29.20
CA ASP A 76 50.21 50.66 30.67
C ASP A 76 48.87 50.18 31.28
N TYR A 77 47.77 50.10 30.51
CA TYR A 77 46.46 49.59 30.96
C TYR A 77 46.02 48.31 30.23
N THR A 78 46.89 47.30 30.24
CA THR A 78 46.54 45.92 29.84
C THR A 78 45.51 45.35 30.82
N PRO A 79 44.25 45.09 30.43
CA PRO A 79 43.24 44.58 31.35
C PRO A 79 43.56 43.13 31.75
N LYS A 80 44.00 42.91 32.98
CA LYS A 80 44.25 41.57 33.52
C LYS A 80 43.00 40.69 33.34
N LEU A 81 43.13 39.47 32.80
CA LEU A 81 41.99 38.58 32.53
C LEU A 81 41.14 38.38 33.81
N GLU A 82 41.80 38.28 34.97
CA GLU A 82 41.16 38.11 36.29
C GLU A 82 40.34 39.34 36.74
N SER A 83 40.55 40.49 36.09
CA SER A 83 39.84 41.75 36.35
C SER A 83 38.62 41.95 35.44
N CYS A 84 38.46 41.12 34.41
CA CYS A 84 37.33 41.08 33.49
C CYS A 84 36.23 40.12 34.01
N ARG A 85 35.66 40.40 35.19
CA ARG A 85 34.66 39.51 35.80
C ARG A 85 33.32 39.51 35.02
N PRO A 86 32.74 38.34 34.72
CA PRO A 86 31.59 38.22 33.84
C PRO A 86 30.33 38.72 34.54
N THR A 87 29.75 39.79 33.98
CA THR A 87 28.38 40.23 34.32
C THR A 87 27.58 40.11 33.04
N GLN A 88 26.95 38.94 32.85
CA GLN A 88 26.13 38.55 31.69
C GLN A 88 26.79 38.84 30.34
N ILE A 89 27.39 37.82 29.71
CA ILE A 89 27.78 37.94 28.30
C ILE A 89 26.48 38.10 27.49
N PRO A 90 26.24 39.27 26.89
CA PRO A 90 25.10 39.41 26.00
C PRO A 90 25.41 38.61 24.73
N GLY A 91 24.51 37.74 24.33
CA GLY A 91 24.75 36.87 23.19
C GLY A 91 23.77 35.71 23.11
N TYR A 92 24.04 34.79 22.20
CA TYR A 92 23.20 33.65 21.88
C TYR A 92 24.01 32.36 21.77
N MET A 93 23.47 31.28 22.34
CA MET A 93 23.98 29.91 22.19
C MET A 93 23.20 29.19 21.08
N TYR A 94 23.92 28.62 20.11
CA TYR A 94 23.36 27.76 19.08
C TYR A 94 23.69 26.29 19.41
N PHE A 95 22.67 25.44 19.46
CA PHE A 95 22.79 24.01 19.73
C PHE A 95 21.61 23.24 19.10
N ASP A 96 21.89 22.21 18.27
CA ASP A 96 20.85 21.30 17.74
C ASP A 96 19.65 22.07 17.14
N GLU A 97 19.96 22.94 16.16
CA GLU A 97 19.08 23.90 15.46
C GLU A 97 18.38 24.98 16.32
N ARG A 98 18.47 24.89 17.65
CA ARG A 98 17.90 25.87 18.58
C ARG A 98 18.86 27.02 18.81
N VAL A 99 18.30 28.22 18.98
CA VAL A 99 19.04 29.42 19.39
C VAL A 99 18.46 29.89 20.72
N LEU A 100 19.33 30.04 21.73
CA LEU A 100 18.95 30.43 23.08
C LEU A 100 19.72 31.68 23.49
N PRO A 101 19.10 32.68 24.14
CA PRO A 101 19.85 33.80 24.72
C PRO A 101 20.77 33.27 25.83
N LEU A 102 21.99 33.80 25.91
CA LEU A 102 22.92 33.48 27.00
C LEU A 102 22.37 34.02 28.32
N THR A 103 22.21 33.14 29.32
CA THR A 103 21.72 33.52 30.64
C THR A 103 22.59 32.89 31.72
N ALA A 104 22.53 33.40 32.96
CA ALA A 104 23.27 32.83 34.09
C ALA A 104 22.89 31.37 34.47
N ARG A 105 22.06 30.68 33.67
CA ARG A 105 21.63 29.27 33.86
C ARG A 105 22.24 28.29 32.85
N ASP A 106 23.25 28.70 32.09
CA ASP A 106 23.91 27.83 31.09
C ASP A 106 24.62 26.60 31.69
N ALA A 107 24.75 26.54 33.03
CA ALA A 107 25.21 25.38 33.81
C ALA A 107 24.35 24.10 33.69
N GLY A 108 23.23 24.14 32.95
CA GLY A 108 22.32 23.00 32.75
C GLY A 108 22.67 22.08 31.57
N TYR A 109 23.61 22.45 30.70
CA TYR A 109 23.99 21.66 29.51
C TYR A 109 25.47 21.30 29.55
N PRO A 110 25.87 20.16 30.15
CA PRO A 110 27.27 19.75 30.17
C PRO A 110 27.82 19.62 28.74
N VAL A 111 29.03 20.12 28.53
CA VAL A 111 29.79 19.94 27.28
C VAL A 111 30.44 18.55 27.34
N GLY A 112 30.28 17.74 26.30
CA GLY A 112 30.89 16.41 26.26
C GLY A 112 32.43 16.48 26.19
N ASN A 113 33.13 15.48 26.72
CA ASN A 113 34.61 15.45 26.72
C ASN A 113 35.24 15.54 25.32
N ASP A 114 34.51 15.15 24.27
CA ASP A 114 34.96 15.17 22.87
C ASP A 114 34.26 16.24 22.02
N GLU A 115 33.42 17.09 22.63
CA GLU A 115 32.65 18.13 21.93
C GLU A 115 33.55 19.30 21.49
N ARG A 116 33.33 19.84 20.28
CA ARG A 116 33.96 21.09 19.83
C ARG A 116 33.01 22.25 20.04
N VAL A 117 33.48 23.26 20.77
CA VAL A 117 32.74 24.47 21.09
C VAL A 117 33.31 25.63 20.28
N MET A 118 32.44 26.48 19.72
CA MET A 118 32.86 27.67 18.98
C MET A 118 32.51 28.95 19.74
N LEU A 119 33.47 29.88 19.84
CA LEU A 119 33.25 31.25 20.30
C LEU A 119 33.21 32.17 19.06
N GLN A 120 32.05 32.75 18.75
CA GLN A 120 31.80 33.52 17.53
C GLN A 120 31.62 35.03 17.78
N PHE A 121 32.29 35.85 16.97
CA PHE A 121 32.13 37.32 16.94
C PHE A 121 31.56 37.79 15.59
N HIS A 122 30.49 38.57 15.62
CA HIS A 122 29.84 39.08 14.39
C HIS A 122 30.66 40.21 13.72
N GLY A 123 30.50 40.36 12.41
CA GLY A 123 31.06 41.46 11.61
C GLY A 123 30.32 42.79 11.76
N GLY A 124 30.44 43.66 10.74
CA GLY A 124 29.80 44.99 10.72
C GLY A 124 30.74 46.18 11.04
N GLY A 125 32.04 46.00 10.83
CA GLY A 125 33.02 47.09 10.91
C GLY A 125 33.17 47.70 12.31
N TYR A 126 32.84 46.95 13.38
CA TYR A 126 32.71 47.42 14.77
C TYR A 126 31.62 48.47 15.02
N VAL A 127 30.84 48.89 14.02
CA VAL A 127 29.85 49.98 14.16
C VAL A 127 28.41 49.53 14.01
N VAL A 128 28.17 48.35 13.44
CA VAL A 128 26.86 47.72 13.26
C VAL A 128 27.00 46.19 13.45
N GLY A 129 25.87 45.48 13.49
CA GLY A 129 25.82 44.03 13.71
C GLY A 129 25.41 43.65 15.14
N SER A 130 24.97 42.41 15.32
CA SER A 130 24.63 41.84 16.63
C SER A 130 24.74 40.30 16.61
N ALA A 131 24.90 39.68 17.78
CA ALA A 131 24.80 38.22 17.94
C ALA A 131 23.37 37.66 17.84
N HIS A 132 22.36 38.53 17.69
CA HIS A 132 20.95 38.16 17.61
C HIS A 132 20.68 37.14 16.49
N GLU A 133 19.82 36.15 16.73
CA GLU A 133 19.52 35.05 15.79
C GLU A 133 18.90 35.47 14.44
N THR A 134 18.48 36.74 14.35
CA THR A 134 17.89 37.38 13.18
C THR A 134 18.82 38.40 12.52
N ASP A 135 20.03 38.60 13.05
CA ASP A 135 21.04 39.45 12.42
C ASP A 135 21.48 38.82 11.09
N SER A 136 21.95 39.66 10.17
CA SER A 136 22.48 39.21 8.89
C SER A 136 23.66 38.25 9.03
N THR A 137 24.38 38.22 10.14
CA THR A 137 25.52 37.30 10.34
C THR A 137 25.10 35.96 10.97
N ALA A 138 23.89 35.85 11.52
CA ALA A 138 23.38 34.64 12.17
C ALA A 138 23.33 33.37 11.28
N PRO A 139 23.07 33.45 9.96
CA PRO A 139 23.14 32.29 9.07
C PRO A 139 24.48 31.55 9.10
N LEU A 140 25.59 32.24 9.36
CA LEU A 140 26.91 31.64 9.55
C LEU A 140 26.91 30.63 10.70
N CYS A 141 26.38 31.03 11.86
CA CYS A 141 26.27 30.16 13.04
C CYS A 141 25.35 28.97 12.78
N LYS A 142 24.20 29.21 12.15
CA LYS A 142 23.22 28.17 11.83
C LYS A 142 23.82 27.12 10.89
N ASP A 143 24.61 27.55 9.91
CA ASP A 143 25.30 26.66 8.99
C ASP A 143 26.40 25.83 9.65
N PHE A 144 27.19 26.43 10.55
CA PHE A 144 28.19 25.69 11.30
C PHE A 144 27.58 24.54 12.12
N ILE A 145 26.39 24.75 12.70
CA ILE A 145 25.59 23.71 13.37
C ILE A 145 25.01 22.73 12.35
N LYS A 146 24.36 23.22 11.29
CA LYS A 146 23.69 22.42 10.24
C LYS A 146 24.64 21.43 9.57
N TYR A 147 25.87 21.84 9.25
CA TYR A 147 26.87 20.98 8.61
C TYR A 147 27.74 20.21 9.62
N ASN A 148 27.36 20.22 10.91
CA ASN A 148 28.02 19.55 12.02
C ASN A 148 29.53 19.81 12.07
N ALA A 149 29.93 21.05 11.78
CA ALA A 149 31.32 21.49 11.86
C ALA A 149 31.74 21.74 13.32
N VAL A 150 30.79 22.13 14.17
CA VAL A 150 30.88 22.24 15.63
C VAL A 150 29.52 21.91 16.25
N GLN A 151 29.51 21.44 17.49
CA GLN A 151 28.28 21.00 18.16
C GLN A 151 27.57 22.13 18.90
N ARG A 152 28.33 23.18 19.27
CA ARG A 152 27.83 24.31 20.06
C ARG A 152 28.54 25.60 19.71
N ILE A 153 27.79 26.70 19.58
CA ILE A 153 28.35 28.03 19.28
C ILE A 153 27.86 29.04 20.31
N TYR A 154 28.79 29.77 20.91
CA TYR A 154 28.54 30.93 21.76
C TYR A 154 28.83 32.19 20.94
N SER A 155 27.78 32.83 20.43
CA SER A 155 27.87 34.08 19.66
C SER A 155 27.73 35.28 20.59
N VAL A 156 28.71 36.19 20.57
CA VAL A 156 28.85 37.28 21.55
C VAL A 156 28.48 38.63 20.94
N ASP A 157 27.64 39.38 21.65
CA ASP A 157 27.21 40.74 21.32
C ASP A 157 28.19 41.75 21.95
N TYR A 158 29.30 42.04 21.28
CA TYR A 158 30.33 42.94 21.81
C TYR A 158 29.95 44.42 21.61
N ARG A 159 30.50 45.31 22.43
CA ARG A 159 30.18 46.74 22.36
C ARG A 159 30.69 47.39 21.07
N LEU A 160 29.82 48.14 20.38
CA LEU A 160 30.14 48.81 19.12
C LEU A 160 30.85 50.17 19.31
N ALA A 161 31.73 50.49 18.37
CA ALA A 161 32.65 51.62 18.38
C ALA A 161 31.99 53.00 18.42
N TRP A 162 30.73 53.14 17.98
CA TRP A 162 30.06 54.45 17.98
C TRP A 162 29.64 54.92 19.38
N TYR A 163 29.52 54.02 20.36
CA TYR A 163 29.30 54.36 21.77
C TYR A 163 30.41 53.87 22.72
N ALA A 164 31.18 52.86 22.34
CA ALA A 164 32.31 52.36 23.12
C ALA A 164 33.50 52.06 22.18
N PRO A 165 34.50 52.96 22.06
CA PRO A 165 35.64 52.77 21.16
C PRO A 165 36.47 51.55 21.58
N PHE A 166 37.34 51.08 20.69
CA PHE A 166 38.35 50.08 21.05
C PHE A 166 39.21 50.61 22.22
N PRO A 167 39.58 49.80 23.23
CA PRO A 167 39.56 48.33 23.29
C PRO A 167 38.29 47.70 23.91
N ALA A 168 37.16 48.41 24.01
CA ALA A 168 35.94 47.86 24.66
C ALA A 168 35.51 46.49 24.09
N ALA A 169 35.49 46.34 22.76
CA ALA A 169 35.19 45.08 22.10
C ALA A 169 36.18 43.95 22.45
N LEU A 170 37.48 44.27 22.62
CA LEU A 170 38.50 43.29 23.05
C LEU A 170 38.29 42.88 24.51
N VAL A 171 37.89 43.81 25.38
CA VAL A 171 37.53 43.49 26.77
C VAL A 171 36.33 42.54 26.81
N ASP A 172 35.32 42.77 25.97
CA ASP A 172 34.13 41.89 25.89
C ASP A 172 34.51 40.49 25.37
N ALA A 173 35.40 40.40 24.38
CA ALA A 173 35.93 39.13 23.89
C ALA A 173 36.73 38.37 24.96
N LEU A 174 37.52 39.08 25.78
CA LEU A 174 38.26 38.50 26.91
C LEU A 174 37.33 38.00 28.01
N SER A 175 36.27 38.75 28.32
CA SER A 175 35.23 38.30 29.25
C SER A 175 34.50 37.05 28.74
N ALA A 176 34.23 36.96 27.43
CA ALA A 176 33.62 35.77 26.85
C ALA A 176 34.53 34.54 26.90
N TRP A 177 35.83 34.73 26.65
CA TRP A 177 36.83 33.68 26.79
C TRP A 177 36.95 33.18 28.23
N ALA A 178 37.07 34.10 29.20
CA ALA A 178 37.16 33.76 30.61
C ALA A 178 35.94 32.97 31.09
N HIS A 179 34.74 33.33 30.65
CA HIS A 179 33.53 32.58 31.01
C HIS A 179 33.55 31.14 30.50
N LEU A 180 33.96 30.90 29.25
CA LEU A 180 34.00 29.53 28.72
C LEU A 180 35.04 28.67 29.44
N VAL A 181 36.23 29.22 29.70
CA VAL A 181 37.35 28.45 30.26
C VAL A 181 37.30 28.35 31.79
N GLU A 182 36.94 29.44 32.48
CA GLU A 182 36.99 29.52 33.95
C GLU A 182 35.64 29.21 34.61
N ASP A 183 34.51 29.69 34.05
CA ASP A 183 33.19 29.47 34.66
C ASP A 183 32.52 28.18 34.20
N LEU A 184 32.66 27.83 32.91
CA LEU A 184 32.07 26.62 32.31
C LEU A 184 33.04 25.44 32.25
N ASP A 185 34.28 25.62 32.69
CA ASP A 185 35.35 24.59 32.73
C ASP A 185 35.58 23.91 31.37
N ILE A 186 35.40 24.65 30.27
CA ILE A 186 35.63 24.13 28.92
C ILE A 186 37.14 24.24 28.62
N PRO A 187 37.85 23.12 28.38
CA PRO A 187 39.26 23.17 28.03
C PRO A 187 39.50 24.01 26.78
N ALA A 188 40.50 24.90 26.80
CA ALA A 188 40.87 25.72 25.63
C ALA A 188 41.15 24.88 24.37
N SER A 189 41.58 23.63 24.54
CA SER A 189 41.80 22.64 23.48
C SER A 189 40.50 22.14 22.79
N GLN A 190 39.33 22.46 23.33
CA GLN A 190 38.02 22.19 22.71
C GLN A 190 37.41 23.42 22.02
N ILE A 191 37.95 24.62 22.27
CA ILE A 191 37.38 25.89 21.82
C ILE A 191 37.97 26.30 20.47
N ILE A 192 37.11 26.55 19.49
CA ILE A 192 37.44 27.19 18.21
C ILE A 192 36.98 28.65 18.29
N VAL A 193 37.87 29.60 18.03
CA VAL A 193 37.46 31.02 17.96
C VAL A 193 37.15 31.39 16.51
N SER A 194 36.00 31.99 16.28
CA SER A 194 35.49 32.30 14.96
C SER A 194 34.98 33.73 14.87
N GLY A 195 35.03 34.30 13.67
CA GLY A 195 34.49 35.62 13.39
C GLY A 195 34.40 35.93 11.90
N ASP A 196 33.53 36.86 11.54
CA ASP A 196 33.39 37.42 10.19
C ASP A 196 33.80 38.90 10.14
N SER A 197 34.48 39.32 9.07
CA SER A 197 34.93 40.71 8.85
C SER A 197 35.67 41.32 10.05
N ALA A 198 35.09 42.35 10.68
CA ALA A 198 35.58 42.97 11.92
C ALA A 198 35.55 42.01 13.13
N GLY A 199 34.60 41.09 13.20
CA GLY A 199 34.57 40.03 14.22
C GLY A 199 35.75 39.05 14.05
N ALA A 200 36.17 38.77 12.81
CA ALA A 200 37.36 37.99 12.54
C ALA A 200 38.66 38.73 12.96
N ASN A 201 38.68 40.06 12.81
CA ASN A 201 39.76 40.90 13.39
C ASN A 201 39.76 40.81 14.92
N LEU A 202 38.59 40.86 15.55
CA LEU A 202 38.45 40.72 17.00
C LEU A 202 38.93 39.34 17.49
N ALA A 203 38.65 38.27 16.75
CA ALA A 203 39.16 36.92 17.01
C ALA A 203 40.71 36.86 16.96
N LEU A 204 41.31 37.55 15.97
CA LEU A 204 42.76 37.71 15.88
C LEU A 204 43.31 38.52 17.06
N ALA A 205 42.64 39.61 17.45
CA ALA A 205 43.05 40.46 18.58
C ALA A 205 43.00 39.69 19.91
N LEU A 206 41.92 38.94 20.16
CA LEU A 206 41.78 38.06 21.32
C LEU A 206 42.90 37.03 21.36
N THR A 207 43.16 36.33 20.25
CA THR A 207 44.20 35.30 20.19
C THR A 207 45.59 35.88 20.38
N THR A 208 45.86 37.05 19.80
CA THR A 208 47.11 37.81 20.00
C THR A 208 47.30 38.12 21.49
N TYR A 209 46.24 38.60 22.15
CA TYR A 209 46.28 38.93 23.56
C TYR A 209 46.54 37.68 24.44
N LEU A 210 45.83 36.58 24.19
CA LEU A 210 46.00 35.33 24.92
C LEU A 210 47.44 34.81 24.81
N ARG A 211 48.00 34.83 23.59
CA ARG A 211 49.39 34.43 23.34
C ARG A 211 50.38 35.31 24.08
N ASP A 212 50.27 36.63 23.90
CA ASP A 212 51.26 37.59 24.41
C ASP A 212 51.29 37.62 25.95
N ASN A 213 50.20 37.22 26.60
CA ASN A 213 50.08 37.14 28.06
C ASN A 213 50.19 35.70 28.61
N GLY A 214 50.51 34.71 27.78
CA GLY A 214 50.79 33.33 28.23
C GLY A 214 49.56 32.51 28.66
N PHE A 215 48.35 32.88 28.19
CA PHE A 215 47.14 32.11 28.43
C PHE A 215 47.04 30.90 27.47
N ALA A 216 46.22 29.92 27.84
CA ALA A 216 45.93 28.78 26.96
C ALA A 216 45.29 29.28 25.66
N LEU A 217 45.73 28.72 24.52
CA LEU A 217 45.26 29.10 23.20
C LEU A 217 44.10 28.20 22.75
N PRO A 218 43.20 28.71 21.90
CA PRO A 218 42.13 27.90 21.32
C PRO A 218 42.67 26.76 20.45
N ALA A 219 41.83 25.74 20.24
CA ALA A 219 42.09 24.60 19.36
C ALA A 219 42.37 25.02 17.91
N GLY A 220 41.80 26.15 17.47
CA GLY A 220 42.01 26.76 16.17
C GLY A 220 41.15 28.00 15.95
N LEU A 221 41.37 28.68 14.82
CA LEU A 221 40.60 29.84 14.38
C LEU A 221 39.86 29.57 13.07
N ALA A 222 38.63 30.06 12.95
CA ALA A 222 37.87 30.14 11.70
C ALA A 222 37.59 31.62 11.35
N LEU A 223 38.25 32.13 10.33
CA LEU A 223 38.28 33.56 10.00
C LEU A 223 37.61 33.78 8.64
N HIS A 224 36.42 34.38 8.67
CA HIS A 224 35.65 34.74 7.47
C HIS A 224 35.94 36.19 7.08
N SER A 225 36.45 36.38 5.86
CA SER A 225 36.73 37.69 5.23
C SER A 225 37.42 38.70 6.18
N PRO A 226 38.49 38.32 6.91
CA PRO A 226 39.01 39.13 8.01
C PRO A 226 39.53 40.50 7.56
N TRP A 227 39.01 41.57 8.18
CA TRP A 227 39.52 42.92 7.95
C TRP A 227 40.77 43.16 8.80
N THR A 228 41.95 43.24 8.18
CA THR A 228 43.25 43.16 8.90
C THR A 228 44.15 44.38 8.74
N ASP A 229 43.73 45.37 7.93
CA ASP A 229 44.40 46.66 7.82
C ASP A 229 43.42 47.85 7.93
N MET A 230 43.30 48.42 9.13
CA MET A 230 42.52 49.64 9.38
C MET A 230 43.31 50.92 9.09
N THR A 231 44.63 50.84 8.84
CA THR A 231 45.45 51.99 8.40
C THR A 231 45.20 52.34 6.94
N PHE A 232 44.56 51.43 6.18
CA PHE A 232 44.38 51.52 4.74
C PHE A 232 45.67 51.57 3.93
N SER A 233 46.80 51.22 4.55
CA SER A 233 48.11 51.21 3.93
C SER A 233 48.21 50.25 2.73
N ARG A 234 47.31 49.28 2.64
CA ARG A 234 47.24 48.28 1.55
C ARG A 234 46.08 48.46 0.57
N ARG A 235 45.33 49.56 0.60
CA ARG A 235 44.19 49.79 -0.32
C ARG A 235 44.54 49.90 -1.82
N SER A 236 45.83 49.95 -2.18
CA SER A 236 46.28 49.94 -3.57
C SER A 236 46.34 48.54 -4.20
N GLU A 237 46.02 47.48 -3.45
CA GLU A 237 45.96 46.12 -3.98
C GLU A 237 44.86 45.98 -5.05
N GLN A 238 45.04 44.99 -5.93
CA GLN A 238 44.23 44.81 -7.13
C GLN A 238 42.75 44.53 -6.79
N SER A 239 42.49 43.60 -5.86
CA SER A 239 41.13 43.22 -5.46
C SER A 239 40.33 44.38 -4.86
N PHE A 240 40.93 45.21 -3.99
CA PHE A 240 40.23 46.34 -3.36
C PHE A 240 39.63 47.32 -4.39
N ASN A 241 40.32 47.53 -5.52
CA ASN A 241 39.86 48.45 -6.55
C ASN A 241 38.95 47.77 -7.58
N GLU A 242 39.35 46.59 -8.08
CA GLU A 242 38.62 45.88 -9.13
C GLU A 242 37.29 45.29 -8.63
N ASN A 243 37.28 44.69 -7.44
CA ASN A 243 36.09 44.05 -6.88
C ASN A 243 35.12 45.04 -6.25
N SER A 244 35.48 46.32 -6.13
CA SER A 244 34.61 47.33 -5.50
C SER A 244 33.29 47.63 -6.21
N LYS A 245 33.10 47.10 -7.43
CA LYS A 245 31.82 47.18 -8.17
C LYS A 245 30.96 45.91 -8.01
N THR A 246 31.54 44.83 -7.53
CA THR A 246 30.93 43.49 -7.41
C THR A 246 30.76 43.05 -5.97
N ASP A 247 31.50 43.66 -5.07
CA ASP A 247 31.42 43.41 -3.64
C ASP A 247 30.23 44.14 -2.99
N ILE A 248 29.77 43.62 -1.85
CA ILE A 248 28.70 44.21 -1.05
C ILE A 248 29.21 45.32 -0.10
N LEU A 249 30.51 45.38 0.16
CA LEU A 249 31.09 46.44 0.98
C LEU A 249 31.08 47.81 0.27
N GLU A 250 30.48 48.81 0.91
CA GLU A 250 30.58 50.20 0.46
C GLU A 250 31.92 50.84 0.88
N LYS A 251 32.57 51.55 -0.06
CA LYS A 251 33.86 52.24 0.17
C LYS A 251 33.84 53.25 1.32
N THR A 252 32.67 53.74 1.71
CA THR A 252 32.44 54.75 2.75
C THR A 252 32.34 54.18 4.15
N LEU A 253 32.00 52.89 4.30
CA LEU A 253 31.80 52.25 5.60
C LEU A 253 33.11 52.12 6.39
N ALA A 254 34.18 51.66 5.75
CA ALA A 254 35.47 51.45 6.41
C ALA A 254 36.09 52.76 6.98
N PRO A 255 36.15 53.89 6.23
CA PRO A 255 36.58 55.17 6.81
C PRO A 255 35.72 55.64 7.99
N TYR A 256 34.40 55.42 7.94
CA TYR A 256 33.49 55.75 9.03
C TYR A 256 33.77 54.89 10.28
N ALA A 257 33.90 53.58 10.10
CA ALA A 257 34.26 52.63 11.16
C ALA A 257 35.57 53.03 11.86
N VAL A 258 36.61 53.35 11.09
CA VAL A 258 37.89 53.83 11.63
C VAL A 258 37.73 55.13 12.42
N LYS A 259 36.96 56.10 11.92
CA LYS A 259 36.66 57.36 12.64
C LYS A 259 35.95 57.10 13.97
N MET A 260 35.05 56.11 14.05
CA MET A 260 34.36 55.75 15.29
C MET A 260 35.28 54.99 16.26
N LEU A 261 36.05 54.02 15.78
CA LEU A 261 37.02 53.26 16.58
C LEU A 261 38.08 54.16 17.23
N THR A 262 38.47 55.24 16.55
CA THR A 262 39.52 56.16 17.00
C THR A 262 39.00 57.42 17.70
N ARG A 263 37.67 57.55 17.86
CA ARG A 263 36.99 58.81 18.25
C ARG A 263 37.50 59.46 19.52
N TYR A 264 38.01 58.68 20.48
CA TYR A 264 38.48 59.16 21.79
C TYR A 264 39.95 58.79 22.11
N VAL A 265 40.57 57.97 21.26
CA VAL A 265 41.87 57.32 21.48
C VAL A 265 42.94 57.75 20.45
N GLY A 266 42.57 58.60 19.50
CA GLY A 266 43.46 59.13 18.47
C GLY A 266 43.59 58.21 17.26
N VAL A 267 43.88 58.80 16.09
CA VAL A 267 44.02 58.04 14.83
C VAL A 267 45.22 57.11 14.82
N ASP A 268 46.25 57.39 15.63
CA ASP A 268 47.45 56.55 15.73
C ASP A 268 47.14 55.13 16.24
N MET A 269 46.03 54.94 16.96
CA MET A 269 45.61 53.63 17.46
C MET A 269 45.38 52.61 16.33
N ILE A 270 45.02 53.05 15.11
CA ILE A 270 44.84 52.13 13.96
C ILE A 270 46.13 51.41 13.59
N HIS A 271 47.30 51.93 13.98
CA HIS A 271 48.60 51.28 13.79
C HIS A 271 48.87 50.17 14.81
N SER A 272 48.00 49.97 15.80
CA SER A 272 48.11 48.88 16.77
C SER A 272 48.11 47.52 16.06
N PRO A 273 48.98 46.57 16.44
CA PRO A 273 48.96 45.21 15.89
C PRO A 273 47.67 44.45 16.25
N TYR A 274 46.91 44.91 17.25
CA TYR A 274 45.60 44.32 17.58
C TYR A 274 44.48 44.73 16.62
N LEU A 275 44.59 45.91 15.98
CA LEU A 275 43.57 46.41 15.04
C LEU A 275 44.01 46.22 13.58
N SER A 276 45.28 46.49 13.28
CA SER A 276 45.84 46.35 11.94
C SER A 276 47.07 45.45 11.92
N PRO A 277 46.93 44.14 12.24
CA PRO A 277 48.05 43.20 12.25
C PRO A 277 48.77 43.10 10.90
N LEU A 278 48.09 43.42 9.79
CA LEU A 278 48.65 43.39 8.44
C LEU A 278 48.89 44.75 7.80
N SER A 279 48.84 45.86 8.55
CA SER A 279 49.31 47.14 8.02
C SER A 279 50.73 47.01 7.46
N ARG A 280 51.12 47.86 6.49
CA ARG A 280 52.48 47.87 5.91
C ARG A 280 53.59 48.00 6.96
N GLU A 281 53.25 48.54 8.12
CA GLU A 281 54.14 48.65 9.28
C GLU A 281 54.21 47.32 10.06
N ASN A 282 53.06 46.74 10.43
CA ASN A 282 52.98 45.57 11.31
C ASN A 282 53.30 44.26 10.60
N CYS A 283 53.00 44.15 9.31
CA CYS A 283 53.25 42.94 8.51
C CYS A 283 54.74 42.61 8.33
N LYS A 284 55.64 43.59 8.54
CA LYS A 284 57.09 43.39 8.43
C LYS A 284 57.67 42.71 9.65
N ARG A 285 56.93 42.69 10.76
CA ARG A 285 57.34 42.02 12.00
C ARG A 285 57.12 40.52 11.80
N SER A 286 58.20 39.75 11.64
CA SER A 286 58.14 38.31 11.37
C SER A 286 57.51 37.48 12.50
N GLU A 287 57.28 38.10 13.67
CA GLU A 287 56.77 37.42 14.86
C GLU A 287 55.28 37.64 15.11
N THR A 288 54.58 38.47 14.32
CA THR A 288 53.18 38.89 14.59
C THR A 288 52.21 37.72 14.82
N PHE A 289 52.36 36.60 14.09
CA PHE A 289 51.52 35.40 14.25
C PHE A 289 52.28 34.17 14.75
N LYS A 290 53.54 34.32 15.14
CA LYS A 290 54.32 33.20 15.66
C LYS A 290 53.63 32.63 16.90
N GLY A 291 53.51 31.30 16.98
CA GLY A 291 52.84 30.61 18.09
C GLY A 291 51.31 30.58 18.03
N PHE A 292 50.68 31.05 16.94
CA PHE A 292 49.23 30.92 16.77
C PHE A 292 48.78 29.46 16.57
N PRO A 293 47.56 29.10 16.99
CA PRO A 293 46.97 27.80 16.71
C PRO A 293 46.54 27.67 15.24
N PRO A 294 46.16 26.47 14.76
CA PRO A 294 45.73 26.27 13.37
C PRO A 294 44.63 27.23 12.93
N CYS A 295 44.77 27.83 11.76
CA CYS A 295 43.86 28.87 11.26
C CYS A 295 43.21 28.46 9.93
N PHE A 296 41.91 28.64 9.80
CA PHE A 296 41.18 28.49 8.55
C PHE A 296 40.71 29.86 8.09
N VAL A 297 41.24 30.34 6.97
CA VAL A 297 40.92 31.65 6.40
C VAL A 297 40.01 31.46 5.19
N ILE A 298 38.91 32.20 5.15
CA ILE A 298 37.89 32.14 4.10
C ILE A 298 37.78 33.51 3.45
N ALA A 299 37.70 33.50 2.12
CA ALA A 299 37.49 34.70 1.33
C ALA A 299 36.55 34.43 0.15
N GLY A 300 35.80 35.43 -0.29
CA GLY A 300 35.06 35.43 -1.56
C GLY A 300 35.95 35.84 -2.73
N GLU A 301 35.80 35.21 -3.89
CA GLU A 301 36.56 35.57 -5.10
C GLU A 301 36.33 37.02 -5.58
N CYS A 302 35.15 37.57 -5.32
CA CYS A 302 34.68 38.89 -5.72
C CYS A 302 34.68 39.92 -4.57
N GLU A 303 35.35 39.65 -3.45
CA GLU A 303 35.42 40.59 -2.31
C GLU A 303 36.59 41.58 -2.43
N MET A 304 36.44 42.77 -1.84
CA MET A 304 37.46 43.82 -1.80
C MET A 304 38.65 43.49 -0.88
N LEU A 305 38.46 42.60 0.11
CA LEU A 305 39.51 42.21 1.07
C LEU A 305 40.25 40.92 0.66
N LEU A 306 40.06 40.41 -0.57
CA LEU A 306 40.61 39.13 -1.00
C LEU A 306 42.14 39.08 -0.87
N ASP A 307 42.83 40.15 -1.29
CA ASP A 307 44.29 40.22 -1.18
C ASP A 307 44.74 40.34 0.29
N GLU A 308 43.98 41.03 1.15
CA GLU A 308 44.25 41.08 2.61
C GLU A 308 44.10 39.69 3.24
N CYS A 309 43.06 38.93 2.88
CA CYS A 309 42.84 37.58 3.37
C CYS A 309 43.94 36.62 2.90
N ARG A 310 44.37 36.75 1.64
CA ARG A 310 45.50 35.98 1.09
C ARG A 310 46.80 36.30 1.82
N ASP A 311 47.06 37.58 2.07
CA ASP A 311 48.24 38.04 2.81
C ASP A 311 48.24 37.56 4.27
N LEU A 312 47.07 37.48 4.90
CA LEU A 312 46.93 36.89 6.23
C LEU A 312 47.35 35.42 6.23
N HIS A 313 46.80 34.64 5.30
CA HIS A 313 47.16 33.24 5.14
C HIS A 313 48.66 33.06 4.93
N LEU A 314 49.26 33.82 4.00
CA LEU A 314 50.70 33.75 3.72
C LEU A 314 51.54 34.16 4.94
N SER A 315 51.09 35.16 5.70
CA SER A 315 51.78 35.60 6.91
C SER A 315 51.71 34.55 8.03
N LEU A 316 50.57 33.88 8.20
CA LEU A 316 50.41 32.75 9.14
C LEU A 316 51.32 31.57 8.75
N VAL A 317 51.33 31.17 7.48
CA VAL A 317 52.20 30.10 6.97
C VAL A 317 53.68 30.46 7.18
N LYS A 318 54.07 31.70 6.89
CA LYS A 318 55.44 32.19 7.09
C LYS A 318 55.85 32.20 8.57
N ALA A 319 54.91 32.41 9.49
CA ALA A 319 55.13 32.32 10.93
C ALA A 319 55.16 30.86 11.47
N GLY A 320 54.99 29.85 10.61
CA GLY A 320 54.99 28.43 10.97
C GLY A 320 53.64 27.90 11.45
N VAL A 321 52.55 28.65 11.26
CA VAL A 321 51.20 28.27 11.69
C VAL A 321 50.57 27.38 10.62
N ARG A 322 49.89 26.31 11.04
CA ARG A 322 49.08 25.47 10.13
C ARG A 322 47.86 26.28 9.66
N SER A 323 47.97 26.90 8.50
CA SER A 323 46.89 27.69 7.90
C SER A 323 46.32 27.04 6.63
N SER A 324 45.00 27.05 6.49
CA SER A 324 44.29 26.74 5.24
C SER A 324 43.62 28.00 4.71
N PHE A 325 43.65 28.20 3.40
CA PHE A 325 42.93 29.27 2.73
C PHE A 325 41.91 28.71 1.75
N HIS A 326 40.66 29.14 1.89
CA HIS A 326 39.57 28.72 1.03
C HIS A 326 38.95 29.94 0.33
N ILE A 327 38.93 29.92 -0.99
CA ILE A 327 38.30 30.95 -1.81
C ILE A 327 36.96 30.41 -2.29
N VAL A 328 35.87 31.04 -1.87
CA VAL A 328 34.51 30.76 -2.35
C VAL A 328 34.39 31.38 -3.75
N LYS A 329 34.26 30.52 -4.76
CA LYS A 329 34.18 30.94 -6.16
C LYS A 329 32.95 31.81 -6.38
N ARG A 330 33.11 32.94 -7.08
CA ARG A 330 32.08 33.99 -7.25
C ARG A 330 31.57 34.59 -5.92
N GLY A 331 32.27 34.34 -4.81
CA GLY A 331 31.88 34.78 -3.48
C GLY A 331 32.02 36.28 -3.30
N VAL A 332 31.07 36.95 -2.61
CA VAL A 332 31.21 38.37 -2.23
C VAL A 332 31.79 38.44 -0.81
N HIS A 333 32.05 39.63 -0.27
CA HIS A 333 32.49 39.78 1.13
C HIS A 333 31.51 39.07 2.08
N ASP A 334 32.05 38.25 2.98
CA ASP A 334 31.31 37.34 3.86
C ASP A 334 30.30 36.46 3.09
N PRO A 335 30.78 35.50 2.28
CA PRO A 335 29.93 34.68 1.42
C PRO A 335 28.92 33.80 2.18
N ALA A 336 29.08 33.69 3.50
CA ALA A 336 28.21 32.93 4.40
C ALA A 336 27.12 33.78 5.09
N MET A 337 27.17 35.11 4.97
CA MET A 337 26.28 36.04 5.67
C MET A 337 24.81 35.89 5.24
N PHE A 338 24.54 35.78 3.93
CA PHE A 338 23.16 35.73 3.44
C PHE A 338 22.63 34.31 3.29
N ASP A 339 21.52 34.02 3.95
CA ASP A 339 20.79 32.76 3.80
C ASP A 339 20.35 32.59 2.33
N SER A 340 20.54 31.38 1.76
CA SER A 340 20.25 30.99 0.36
C SER A 340 21.08 31.59 -0.79
N TRP A 341 22.10 32.41 -0.53
CA TRP A 341 23.00 32.89 -1.60
C TRP A 341 24.23 31.96 -1.76
N GLN A 342 24.73 31.84 -2.98
CA GLN A 342 26.01 31.14 -3.31
C GLN A 342 26.04 29.62 -3.10
N GLU A 343 24.90 28.94 -3.19
CA GLU A 343 24.86 27.48 -3.31
C GLU A 343 25.25 27.02 -4.73
N PRO A 344 26.02 25.92 -4.90
CA PRO A 344 26.46 24.97 -3.87
C PRO A 344 27.78 25.35 -3.17
N GLU A 345 28.51 26.38 -3.63
CA GLU A 345 29.85 26.71 -3.13
C GLU A 345 29.87 27.00 -1.61
N ARG A 346 28.80 27.60 -1.08
CA ARG A 346 28.57 27.81 0.36
C ARG A 346 28.48 26.50 1.13
N SER A 347 27.65 25.55 0.69
CA SER A 347 27.58 24.20 1.29
C SER A 347 28.91 23.44 1.21
N GLU A 348 29.60 23.51 0.07
CA GLU A 348 30.90 22.86 -0.11
C GLU A 348 31.97 23.41 0.84
N MET A 349 31.97 24.72 1.07
CA MET A 349 32.85 25.38 2.04
C MET A 349 32.62 24.83 3.46
N PHE A 350 31.38 24.78 3.95
CA PHE A 350 31.07 24.26 5.28
C PHE A 350 31.34 22.77 5.43
N LEU A 351 31.10 21.97 4.38
CA LEU A 351 31.47 20.55 4.37
C LEU A 351 32.99 20.34 4.40
N SER A 352 33.77 21.21 3.76
CA SER A 352 35.24 21.20 3.80
C SER A 352 35.76 21.57 5.20
N LEU A 353 35.15 22.57 5.83
CA LEU A 353 35.39 22.96 7.22
C LEU A 353 35.10 21.81 8.19
N ALA A 354 33.92 21.19 8.09
CA ALA A 354 33.52 20.07 8.95
C ALA A 354 34.50 18.89 8.84
N ARG A 355 34.95 18.54 7.62
CA ARG A 355 35.97 17.49 7.42
C ARG A 355 37.29 17.82 8.11
N LYS A 356 37.72 19.08 8.06
CA LYS A 356 39.01 19.51 8.64
C LYS A 356 38.95 19.64 10.16
N PHE A 357 37.81 20.04 10.74
CA PHE A 357 37.61 20.03 12.19
C PHE A 357 37.41 18.63 12.76
N ALA A 358 36.84 17.70 11.99
CA ALA A 358 36.71 16.29 12.38
C ALA A 358 38.04 15.52 12.39
N THR A 359 39.08 15.97 11.66
CA THR A 359 40.38 15.30 11.63
C THR A 359 41.28 15.70 12.79
N GLN A 360 40.96 15.21 14.00
CA GLN A 360 41.97 14.72 14.93
C GLN A 360 41.80 13.21 15.06
N VAL A 361 42.92 12.50 14.91
CA VAL A 361 43.05 11.04 14.89
C VAL A 361 42.35 10.42 16.11
N SER A 362 41.16 9.83 15.93
CA SER A 362 40.62 8.90 16.91
C SER A 362 41.39 7.58 16.78
N GLN A 363 41.91 7.09 17.89
CA GLN A 363 42.38 5.71 17.96
C GLN A 363 41.16 4.81 17.80
N PHE A 364 41.11 3.99 16.75
CA PHE A 364 40.01 3.04 16.56
C PHE A 364 40.03 2.00 17.68
N THR A 365 38.91 1.81 18.37
CA THR A 365 38.72 0.70 19.31
C THR A 365 38.78 -0.61 18.53
N PRO A 366 39.72 -1.53 18.84
CA PRO A 366 39.79 -2.82 18.16
C PRO A 366 38.61 -3.71 18.55
N ALA A 367 38.15 -4.55 17.63
CA ALA A 367 37.16 -5.59 17.89
C ALA A 367 37.54 -6.90 17.19
N THR A 368 37.15 -8.03 17.77
CA THR A 368 37.32 -9.36 17.16
C THR A 368 36.04 -10.16 17.28
N LEU A 369 35.60 -10.79 16.18
CA LEU A 369 34.58 -11.83 16.20
C LEU A 369 35.28 -13.17 16.45
N HIS A 370 35.02 -13.80 17.60
CA HIS A 370 35.46 -15.16 17.90
C HIS A 370 34.33 -16.14 17.63
N LEU A 371 34.57 -17.17 16.82
CA LEU A 371 33.60 -18.25 16.56
C LEU A 371 33.97 -19.49 17.38
N LYS A 372 32.97 -20.19 17.92
CA LYS A 372 33.15 -21.47 18.63
C LYS A 372 33.81 -22.54 17.77
N SER A 373 33.67 -22.44 16.45
CA SER A 373 34.35 -23.30 15.46
C SER A 373 35.86 -23.04 15.34
N GLY A 374 36.40 -22.05 16.05
CA GLY A 374 37.84 -21.79 16.21
C GLY A 374 38.40 -20.65 15.37
N GLN A 375 37.63 -20.10 14.42
CA GLN A 375 38.05 -18.97 13.59
C GLN A 375 37.87 -17.64 14.33
N SER A 376 38.67 -16.64 14.00
CA SER A 376 38.55 -15.29 14.55
C SER A 376 38.80 -14.23 13.49
N PHE A 377 38.01 -13.15 13.51
CA PHE A 377 38.07 -12.06 12.54
C PHE A 377 38.24 -10.74 13.27
N THR A 378 39.42 -10.13 13.14
CA THR A 378 39.74 -8.85 13.78
C THR A 378 39.45 -7.68 12.84
N GLY A 379 38.79 -6.67 13.38
CA GLY A 379 38.42 -5.44 12.69
C GLY A 379 38.35 -4.27 13.67
N LYS A 380 37.46 -3.33 13.37
CA LYS A 380 37.22 -2.13 14.17
C LYS A 380 35.83 -2.19 14.80
N ALA A 381 35.71 -1.72 16.03
CA ALA A 381 34.42 -1.60 16.69
C ALA A 381 33.61 -0.43 16.11
N PHE A 382 32.30 -0.60 16.04
CA PHE A 382 31.31 0.47 15.91
C PHE A 382 30.08 0.13 16.76
N GLY A 383 29.22 1.10 17.08
CA GLY A 383 28.10 0.87 18.00
C GLY A 383 28.54 0.92 19.46
N ALA A 384 28.00 0.03 20.30
CA ALA A 384 28.25 0.03 21.74
C ALA A 384 29.65 -0.51 22.11
N ASP A 385 30.31 0.14 23.06
CA ASP A 385 31.61 -0.25 23.62
C ASP A 385 31.49 -1.42 24.63
N LYS A 386 30.87 -2.53 24.21
CA LYS A 386 30.76 -3.75 25.02
C LYS A 386 30.90 -5.00 24.18
N SER A 387 31.31 -6.09 24.81
CA SER A 387 31.30 -7.40 24.15
C SER A 387 29.92 -8.05 24.24
N SER A 388 29.52 -8.83 23.23
CA SER A 388 28.26 -9.57 23.23
C SER A 388 28.44 -10.98 22.68
N PHE A 389 27.57 -11.89 23.14
CA PHE A 389 27.47 -13.26 22.65
C PHE A 389 26.19 -13.44 21.86
N GLY A 390 26.18 -14.42 20.97
CA GLY A 390 24.98 -14.88 20.31
C GLY A 390 25.27 -15.98 19.30
N GLU A 391 24.20 -16.53 18.73
CA GLU A 391 24.34 -17.42 17.58
C GLU A 391 24.69 -16.59 16.34
N THR A 392 25.81 -16.89 15.69
CA THR A 392 26.25 -16.18 14.50
C THR A 392 25.52 -16.71 13.28
N VAL A 393 24.78 -15.82 12.62
CA VAL A 393 23.96 -16.10 11.44
C VAL A 393 24.26 -15.09 10.35
N PHE A 394 23.95 -15.39 9.09
CA PHE A 394 24.09 -14.43 7.99
C PHE A 394 22.73 -14.08 7.38
N THR A 395 22.62 -12.87 6.83
CA THR A 395 21.48 -12.46 6.00
C THR A 395 21.96 -12.02 4.62
N THR A 396 21.26 -12.50 3.59
CA THR A 396 21.50 -12.10 2.19
C THR A 396 20.67 -10.88 1.77
N SER A 397 19.99 -10.22 2.71
CA SER A 397 19.26 -9.00 2.42
C SER A 397 20.21 -7.92 1.89
N VAL A 398 19.91 -7.42 0.68
CA VAL A 398 20.70 -6.40 -0.02
C VAL A 398 20.24 -4.99 0.37
N THR A 399 18.98 -4.86 0.74
CA THR A 399 18.28 -3.63 1.13
C THR A 399 17.40 -3.99 2.32
N SER A 400 17.35 -3.17 3.38
CA SER A 400 16.57 -3.36 4.63
C SER A 400 17.34 -3.83 5.88
N TYR A 401 18.59 -3.37 6.08
CA TYR A 401 19.32 -3.73 7.30
C TYR A 401 18.60 -3.28 8.57
N THR A 402 17.88 -2.14 8.53
CA THR A 402 17.08 -1.65 9.67
C THR A 402 15.96 -2.62 10.03
N GLU A 403 15.23 -3.12 9.03
CA GLU A 403 14.13 -4.06 9.18
C GLU A 403 14.66 -5.39 9.73
N SER A 404 15.72 -5.94 9.14
CA SER A 404 16.37 -7.16 9.64
C SER A 404 16.88 -7.00 11.08
N MET A 405 17.42 -5.84 11.44
CA MET A 405 17.90 -5.58 12.80
C MET A 405 16.76 -5.44 13.81
N THR A 406 15.60 -4.92 13.41
CA THR A 406 14.40 -4.79 14.27
C THR A 406 13.48 -6.01 14.25
N ASP A 407 13.76 -7.01 13.44
CA ASP A 407 12.93 -8.20 13.29
C ASP A 407 13.09 -9.12 14.51
N PRO A 408 12.02 -9.40 15.27
CA PRO A 408 12.10 -10.21 16.48
C PRO A 408 12.66 -11.62 16.28
N SER A 409 12.60 -12.18 15.07
CA SER A 409 13.17 -13.51 14.77
C SER A 409 14.69 -13.57 14.97
N TYR A 410 15.40 -12.43 14.93
CA TYR A 410 16.85 -12.35 15.15
C TYR A 410 17.25 -12.16 16.62
N LYS A 411 16.31 -12.19 17.56
CA LYS A 411 16.60 -12.01 18.98
C LYS A 411 17.64 -13.02 19.48
N GLY A 412 18.71 -12.53 20.11
CA GLY A 412 19.80 -13.37 20.60
C GLY A 412 20.86 -13.77 19.56
N GLN A 413 20.74 -13.33 18.30
CA GLN A 413 21.65 -13.69 17.21
C GLN A 413 22.65 -12.57 16.89
N LEU A 414 23.84 -12.93 16.43
CA LEU A 414 24.83 -12.04 15.83
C LEU A 414 24.65 -12.04 14.31
N LEU A 415 24.32 -10.89 13.72
CA LEU A 415 23.89 -10.81 12.33
C LEU A 415 25.04 -10.38 11.41
N VAL A 416 25.46 -11.29 10.52
CA VAL A 416 26.44 -11.05 9.47
C VAL A 416 25.73 -10.61 8.20
N PHE A 417 25.99 -9.38 7.74
CA PHE A 417 25.48 -8.91 6.45
C PHE A 417 26.42 -9.34 5.33
N THR A 418 25.89 -10.05 4.33
CA THR A 418 26.69 -10.48 3.18
C THR A 418 27.00 -9.35 2.20
N THR A 419 26.25 -8.24 2.29
CA THR A 419 26.43 -7.04 1.47
C THR A 419 27.62 -6.23 1.97
N PRO A 420 28.53 -5.76 1.09
CA PRO A 420 29.80 -5.17 1.52
C PRO A 420 29.65 -3.83 2.25
N LEU A 421 28.65 -3.01 1.92
CA LEU A 421 28.43 -1.70 2.52
C LEU A 421 27.07 -1.66 3.24
N ILE A 422 27.08 -1.35 4.53
CA ILE A 422 25.88 -1.28 5.39
C ILE A 422 25.84 0.05 6.15
N GLY A 423 24.66 0.64 6.35
CA GLY A 423 24.46 1.92 7.06
C GLY A 423 24.36 3.15 6.15
N ASN A 424 24.56 3.00 4.84
CA ASN A 424 24.59 4.10 3.87
C ASN A 424 23.24 4.83 3.71
N TYR A 425 22.12 4.19 4.04
CA TYR A 425 20.80 4.81 4.05
C TYR A 425 20.40 5.37 5.43
N GLY A 426 21.22 5.22 6.48
CA GLY A 426 20.91 5.67 7.83
C GLY A 426 19.74 4.93 8.49
N VAL A 427 19.25 5.46 9.61
CA VAL A 427 18.14 4.87 10.37
C VAL A 427 16.97 5.87 10.41
N PRO A 428 15.76 5.48 9.96
CA PRO A 428 14.61 6.37 9.99
C PRO A 428 14.06 6.54 11.40
N LEU A 429 13.29 7.60 11.62
CA LEU A 429 12.55 7.77 12.87
C LEU A 429 11.55 6.62 13.04
N ASN A 430 11.58 5.97 14.20
CA ASN A 430 10.71 4.82 14.50
C ASN A 430 9.99 5.01 15.84
N PRO A 431 8.95 5.86 15.90
CA PRO A 431 8.20 6.09 17.13
C PRO A 431 7.48 4.82 17.58
N SER A 432 7.44 4.59 18.90
CA SER A 432 6.76 3.44 19.50
C SER A 432 5.90 3.89 20.68
N GLY A 433 4.89 3.08 21.04
CA GLY A 433 4.00 3.37 22.15
C GLY A 433 4.71 3.29 23.51
N LYS A 434 4.06 3.79 24.56
CA LYS A 434 4.49 3.51 25.94
C LYS A 434 4.56 1.99 26.10
N ASP A 435 5.71 1.48 26.52
CA ASP A 435 6.02 0.06 26.67
C ASP A 435 6.35 -0.71 25.37
N GLY A 436 6.66 -0.01 24.27
CA GLY A 436 7.15 -0.63 23.04
C GLY A 436 6.10 -1.29 22.15
N ARG A 437 4.80 -1.11 22.46
CA ARG A 437 3.66 -1.60 21.66
C ARG A 437 3.59 -0.91 20.29
N TYR A 438 2.95 -1.58 19.34
CA TYR A 438 2.72 -1.05 17.99
C TYR A 438 1.96 0.27 18.02
N THR A 439 2.37 1.21 17.17
CA THR A 439 1.64 2.45 16.87
C THR A 439 1.54 2.61 15.36
N PRO A 440 0.50 3.26 14.81
CA PRO A 440 0.39 3.50 13.38
C PRO A 440 1.60 4.20 12.74
N GLU A 441 2.35 4.97 13.53
CA GLU A 441 3.54 5.70 13.13
C GLU A 441 4.83 4.85 13.16
N MET A 442 4.78 3.65 13.77
CA MET A 442 5.91 2.71 13.78
C MET A 442 6.18 2.22 12.36
N PHE A 443 7.40 2.41 11.87
CA PHE A 443 7.80 2.08 10.51
C PHE A 443 8.53 0.74 10.44
N LEU A 444 9.48 0.51 11.35
CA LEU A 444 10.31 -0.71 11.40
C LEU A 444 9.55 -1.90 11.99
N GLU A 445 10.18 -3.08 12.00
CA GLU A 445 9.53 -4.35 12.36
C GLU A 445 9.24 -4.48 13.87
N SER A 446 9.90 -3.68 14.72
CA SER A 446 9.58 -3.54 16.14
C SER A 446 10.07 -2.19 16.68
N SER A 447 9.93 -1.94 17.98
CA SER A 447 10.33 -0.68 18.63
C SER A 447 11.85 -0.45 18.70
N GLY A 448 12.68 -1.47 18.45
CA GLY A 448 14.14 -1.36 18.55
C GLY A 448 14.90 -2.56 18.00
N ILE A 449 16.23 -2.52 18.11
CA ILE A 449 17.11 -3.59 17.62
C ILE A 449 16.91 -4.88 18.43
N GLN A 450 16.77 -6.00 17.74
CA GLN A 450 16.53 -7.34 18.31
C GLN A 450 17.80 -8.22 18.29
N CYS A 451 18.65 -8.08 17.27
CA CYS A 451 19.91 -8.83 17.20
C CYS A 451 20.92 -8.38 18.28
N SER A 452 21.74 -9.32 18.77
CA SER A 452 22.74 -9.10 19.83
C SER A 452 24.02 -8.41 19.36
N GLY A 453 24.23 -8.30 18.05
CA GLY A 453 25.42 -7.68 17.46
C GLY A 453 25.41 -7.73 15.94
N VAL A 454 26.20 -6.84 15.32
CA VAL A 454 26.20 -6.63 13.86
C VAL A 454 27.60 -6.80 13.28
N ILE A 455 27.72 -7.59 12.21
CA ILE A 455 28.99 -7.85 11.52
C ILE A 455 28.88 -7.40 10.06
N VAL A 456 29.73 -6.47 9.65
CA VAL A 456 29.74 -5.91 8.30
C VAL A 456 31.16 -5.85 7.74
N ALA A 457 31.29 -5.85 6.42
CA ALA A 457 32.60 -5.68 5.79
C ALA A 457 33.04 -4.22 5.84
N ASP A 458 32.16 -3.31 5.45
CA ASP A 458 32.34 -1.88 5.52
C ASP A 458 31.08 -1.22 6.11
N VAL A 459 31.28 -0.33 7.09
CA VAL A 459 30.21 0.41 7.72
C VAL A 459 30.24 1.84 7.19
N ALA A 460 29.13 2.31 6.65
CA ALA A 460 29.04 3.68 6.22
C ALA A 460 29.02 4.59 7.45
N GLU A 461 30.09 5.37 7.63
CA GLU A 461 30.18 6.39 8.69
C GLU A 461 29.22 7.57 8.47
N LYS A 462 28.68 7.69 7.24
CA LYS A 462 27.70 8.71 6.86
C LYS A 462 26.54 8.06 6.11
N PHE A 463 25.35 8.59 6.34
CA PHE A 463 24.13 8.18 5.64
C PHE A 463 23.67 9.26 4.66
N SER A 464 22.82 8.88 3.71
CA SER A 464 22.38 9.79 2.63
C SER A 464 20.88 9.74 2.31
N HIS A 465 20.08 9.01 3.09
CA HIS A 465 18.63 8.98 2.91
C HIS A 465 17.96 10.18 3.61
N TYR A 466 16.95 10.80 2.97
CA TYR A 466 16.31 12.02 3.48
C TYR A 466 15.47 11.79 4.75
N GLU A 467 15.00 10.56 4.99
CA GLU A 467 14.23 10.19 6.18
C GLU A 467 15.11 9.71 7.34
N ALA A 468 16.40 9.53 7.12
CA ALA A 468 17.30 9.08 8.16
C ALA A 468 17.58 10.19 9.17
N VAL A 469 17.43 9.86 10.45
CA VAL A 469 17.61 10.81 11.56
C VAL A 469 18.89 10.53 12.36
N GLU A 470 19.51 9.36 12.20
CA GLU A 470 20.76 8.98 12.87
C GLU A 470 21.56 7.95 12.04
N SER A 471 22.84 7.81 12.39
CA SER A 471 23.72 6.81 11.77
C SER A 471 23.50 5.42 12.35
N LEU A 472 23.91 4.38 11.62
CA LEU A 472 23.91 3.01 12.14
C LEU A 472 24.80 2.87 13.40
N HIS A 473 25.90 3.60 13.47
CA HIS A 473 26.78 3.62 14.65
C HIS A 473 26.04 4.15 15.87
N ASP A 474 25.42 5.33 15.76
CA ASP A 474 24.73 5.98 16.87
C ASP A 474 23.51 5.18 17.31
N TRP A 475 22.78 4.60 16.35
CA TRP A 475 21.63 3.76 16.63
C TRP A 475 22.01 2.50 17.42
N CYS A 476 23.04 1.78 16.96
CA CYS A 476 23.59 0.63 17.68
C CYS A 476 24.06 1.02 19.08
N LYS A 477 24.77 2.15 19.22
CA LYS A 477 25.24 2.66 20.51
C LYS A 477 24.07 2.97 21.46
N ARG A 478 23.03 3.64 20.96
CA ARG A 478 21.81 3.99 21.70
C ARG A 478 21.02 2.77 22.19
N HIS A 479 21.00 1.70 21.39
CA HIS A 479 20.37 0.42 21.76
C HIS A 479 21.31 -0.55 22.48
N ASN A 480 22.53 -0.11 22.80
CA ASN A 480 23.54 -0.92 23.48
C ASN A 480 23.84 -2.22 22.70
N ILE A 481 24.07 -2.12 21.39
CA ILE A 481 24.41 -3.22 20.47
C ILE A 481 25.81 -3.00 19.90
N PRO A 482 26.75 -3.94 20.05
CA PRO A 482 28.09 -3.81 19.46
C PRO A 482 28.11 -4.24 18.00
N GLY A 483 28.99 -3.63 17.23
CA GLY A 483 29.24 -3.94 15.84
C GLY A 483 30.72 -4.05 15.52
N ILE A 484 31.05 -4.84 14.51
CA ILE A 484 32.41 -4.99 13.97
C ILE A 484 32.42 -4.73 12.46
N THR A 485 33.36 -3.92 12.02
CA THR A 485 33.60 -3.56 10.61
C THR A 485 35.05 -3.87 10.20
N GLY A 486 35.31 -3.96 8.90
CA GLY A 486 36.63 -4.30 8.37
C GLY A 486 36.97 -5.78 8.43
N VAL A 487 35.96 -6.65 8.49
CA VAL A 487 36.11 -8.11 8.50
C VAL A 487 35.58 -8.73 7.21
N ASP A 488 36.17 -9.84 6.78
CA ASP A 488 35.74 -10.54 5.56
C ASP A 488 34.42 -11.29 5.80
N THR A 489 33.30 -10.61 5.57
CA THR A 489 31.96 -11.21 5.73
C THR A 489 31.69 -12.33 4.73
N ARG A 490 32.40 -12.39 3.59
CA ARG A 490 32.28 -13.52 2.65
C ARG A 490 32.91 -14.77 3.23
N ALA A 491 34.12 -14.66 3.80
CA ALA A 491 34.76 -15.78 4.49
C ALA A 491 33.91 -16.30 5.67
N ILE A 492 33.36 -15.39 6.47
CA ILE A 492 32.44 -15.75 7.57
C ILE A 492 31.20 -16.46 7.02
N THR A 493 30.57 -15.92 5.98
CA THR A 493 29.39 -16.53 5.36
C THR A 493 29.67 -17.93 4.79
N THR A 494 30.83 -18.13 4.16
CA THR A 494 31.25 -19.45 3.67
C THR A 494 31.37 -20.44 4.82
N ILE A 495 31.99 -20.06 5.93
CA ILE A 495 32.09 -20.93 7.13
C ILE A 495 30.68 -21.31 7.63
N LEU A 496 29.78 -20.34 7.75
CA LEU A 496 28.41 -20.57 8.22
C LEU A 496 27.58 -21.43 7.27
N ARG A 497 27.82 -21.36 5.95
CA ARG A 497 27.17 -22.24 4.97
C ARG A 497 27.72 -23.65 4.99
N ASP A 498 29.04 -23.82 5.16
CA ASP A 498 29.69 -25.12 5.12
C ASP A 498 29.49 -25.92 6.41
N GLN A 499 29.49 -25.24 7.56
CA GLN A 499 29.50 -25.87 8.89
C GLN A 499 28.20 -25.68 9.68
N GLY A 500 27.29 -24.81 9.20
CA GLY A 500 26.09 -24.39 9.92
C GLY A 500 26.33 -23.18 10.82
N THR A 501 25.25 -22.70 11.45
CA THR A 501 25.34 -21.59 12.42
C THR A 501 26.16 -22.00 13.64
N THR A 502 26.91 -21.05 14.21
CA THR A 502 27.83 -21.33 15.33
C THR A 502 27.76 -20.21 16.37
N LEU A 503 28.00 -20.54 17.63
CA LEU A 503 28.06 -19.51 18.68
C LEU A 503 29.26 -18.61 18.44
N GLY A 504 29.07 -17.31 18.67
CA GLY A 504 30.11 -16.30 18.50
C GLY A 504 30.12 -15.29 19.63
N GLN A 505 31.24 -14.58 19.73
CA GLN A 505 31.40 -13.41 20.58
C GLN A 505 31.98 -12.26 19.75
N ILE A 506 31.34 -11.09 19.79
CA ILE A 506 31.98 -9.83 19.38
C ILE A 506 32.69 -9.30 20.62
N ALA A 507 34.03 -9.34 20.63
CA ALA A 507 34.86 -8.83 21.71
C ALA A 507 35.40 -7.44 21.36
N VAL A 508 35.13 -6.43 22.20
CA VAL A 508 35.46 -5.02 21.95
C VAL A 508 36.52 -4.52 22.94
N GLY A 509 37.42 -3.64 22.49
CA GLY A 509 38.44 -3.00 23.32
C GLY A 509 39.53 -3.96 23.79
N GLU A 510 39.94 -3.84 25.06
CA GLU A 510 41.00 -4.68 25.65
C GLU A 510 40.70 -6.20 25.58
N SER A 511 39.42 -6.57 25.55
CA SER A 511 38.99 -7.97 25.46
C SER A 511 39.17 -8.59 24.07
N HIS A 512 39.43 -7.79 23.02
CA HIS A 512 39.41 -8.27 21.63
C HIS A 512 40.45 -9.35 21.30
N LYS A 513 41.50 -9.51 22.12
CA LYS A 513 42.56 -10.52 21.92
C LYS A 513 42.24 -11.85 22.59
N GLN A 514 41.29 -11.88 23.51
CA GLN A 514 41.02 -13.04 24.34
C GLN A 514 39.81 -13.79 23.79
N SER A 515 40.05 -14.96 23.21
CA SER A 515 38.96 -15.90 22.90
C SER A 515 38.29 -16.37 24.20
N PRO A 516 36.94 -16.48 24.23
CA PRO A 516 36.23 -16.91 25.42
C PRO A 516 36.41 -18.42 25.66
N GLU A 517 36.52 -18.83 26.93
CA GLU A 517 36.57 -20.25 27.33
C GLU A 517 35.19 -20.92 27.22
N GLU A 518 34.11 -20.17 27.50
CA GLU A 518 32.73 -20.60 27.37
C GLU A 518 31.94 -19.65 26.47
N TYR A 519 31.12 -20.22 25.58
CA TYR A 519 30.20 -19.48 24.72
C TYR A 519 28.79 -19.57 25.28
N PHE A 520 28.13 -18.42 25.45
CA PHE A 520 26.73 -18.36 25.86
C PHE A 520 25.82 -18.83 24.73
N ASP A 521 25.01 -19.86 25.00
CA ASP A 521 23.99 -20.37 24.09
C ASP A 521 22.61 -19.83 24.47
N PRO A 522 21.96 -19.02 23.62
CA PRO A 522 20.60 -18.54 23.89
C PRO A 522 19.52 -19.60 23.63
N SER A 523 19.85 -20.75 23.04
CA SER A 523 18.87 -21.79 22.66
C SER A 523 18.00 -22.32 23.81
N PRO A 524 18.46 -22.41 25.08
CA PRO A 524 17.61 -22.85 26.21
C PRO A 524 16.64 -21.79 26.73
N ILE A 525 16.74 -20.53 26.27
CA ILE A 525 15.91 -19.42 26.76
C ILE A 525 14.60 -19.38 25.98
N ASN A 526 13.50 -19.10 26.68
CA ASN A 526 12.22 -18.83 26.03
C ASN A 526 12.19 -17.40 25.45
N LEU A 527 12.85 -17.23 24.30
CA LEU A 527 12.93 -15.94 23.60
C LEU A 527 11.56 -15.42 23.12
N ILE A 528 10.60 -16.32 22.91
CA ILE A 528 9.20 -15.99 22.58
C ILE A 528 8.59 -15.21 23.73
N ALA A 529 8.71 -15.71 24.96
CA ALA A 529 8.20 -15.04 26.15
C ALA A 529 8.84 -13.66 26.38
N GLU A 530 10.12 -13.49 26.02
CA GLU A 530 10.77 -12.19 26.09
C GLU A 530 10.29 -11.21 25.02
N ALA A 531 10.07 -11.68 23.78
CA ALA A 531 9.68 -10.86 22.63
C ALA A 531 8.19 -10.49 22.63
N SER A 532 7.33 -11.36 23.17
CA SER A 532 5.87 -11.19 23.21
C SER A 532 5.43 -10.00 24.06
N THR A 533 4.31 -9.39 23.68
CA THR A 533 3.58 -8.42 24.51
C THR A 533 3.23 -9.01 25.88
N LYS A 534 3.25 -8.16 26.91
CA LYS A 534 2.93 -8.58 28.30
C LYS A 534 1.45 -8.48 28.61
N GLU A 535 0.73 -7.61 27.92
CA GLU A 535 -0.70 -7.42 28.08
C GLU A 535 -1.39 -7.36 26.72
N ALA A 536 -2.65 -7.78 26.69
CA ALA A 536 -3.48 -7.68 25.51
C ALA A 536 -3.80 -6.21 25.18
N TYR A 537 -3.85 -5.87 23.90
CA TYR A 537 -4.28 -4.54 23.45
C TYR A 537 -4.98 -4.60 22.11
N THR A 538 -5.92 -3.66 21.88
CA THR A 538 -6.77 -3.63 20.69
C THR A 538 -6.50 -2.38 19.86
N LEU A 539 -6.52 -2.54 18.55
CA LEU A 539 -6.32 -1.51 17.54
C LEU A 539 -7.49 -1.54 16.56
N ASN A 540 -7.83 -0.36 16.03
CA ASN A 540 -8.94 -0.17 15.08
C ASN A 540 -10.28 -0.74 15.59
N GLU A 541 -10.84 -0.15 16.64
CA GLU A 541 -12.12 -0.59 17.25
C GLU A 541 -13.31 -0.64 16.27
N GLN A 542 -13.23 0.04 15.13
CA GLN A 542 -14.28 0.11 14.10
C GLN A 542 -14.04 -0.83 12.91
N GLY A 543 -13.09 -1.75 13.00
CA GLY A 543 -12.79 -2.67 11.90
C GLY A 543 -13.93 -3.63 11.56
N ASP A 544 -13.96 -4.10 10.31
CA ASP A 544 -15.01 -4.94 9.74
C ASP A 544 -15.05 -6.35 10.36
N VAL A 545 -13.90 -6.87 10.79
CA VAL A 545 -13.74 -8.20 11.40
C VAL A 545 -12.83 -8.10 12.60
N HIS A 546 -13.10 -8.90 13.65
CA HIS A 546 -12.27 -8.90 14.86
C HIS A 546 -11.25 -10.04 14.84
N VAL A 547 -9.99 -9.72 14.57
CA VAL A 547 -8.87 -10.66 14.49
C VAL A 547 -8.10 -10.70 15.81
N ALA A 548 -7.91 -11.88 16.38
CA ALA A 548 -6.94 -12.13 17.43
C ALA A 548 -5.55 -12.41 16.82
N VAL A 549 -4.51 -11.74 17.31
CA VAL A 549 -3.11 -12.00 16.93
C VAL A 549 -2.38 -12.56 18.15
N MET A 550 -2.01 -13.84 18.11
CA MET A 550 -1.11 -14.42 19.10
C MET A 550 0.31 -13.94 18.83
N ASP A 551 0.86 -13.18 19.78
CA ASP A 551 2.14 -12.50 19.65
C ASP A 551 3.28 -13.38 20.16
N PHE A 552 3.98 -14.04 19.25
CA PHE A 552 5.19 -14.81 19.53
C PHE A 552 6.48 -13.98 19.36
N GLY A 553 6.38 -12.66 19.21
CA GLY A 553 7.43 -11.80 18.65
C GLY A 553 6.96 -11.18 17.32
N SER A 554 5.73 -10.67 17.32
CA SER A 554 5.02 -10.17 16.16
C SER A 554 5.70 -8.95 15.57
N LYS A 555 5.96 -9.02 14.27
CA LYS A 555 6.35 -7.87 13.46
C LYS A 555 5.25 -6.81 13.44
N ALA A 556 5.65 -5.56 13.59
CA ALA A 556 4.79 -4.41 13.38
C ALA A 556 4.09 -4.45 12.00
N ASN A 557 4.76 -4.96 10.96
CA ASN A 557 4.17 -5.01 9.64
C ASN A 557 3.05 -6.06 9.48
N ILE A 558 3.02 -7.12 10.30
CA ILE A 558 1.88 -8.06 10.36
C ILE A 558 0.64 -7.30 10.81
N ILE A 559 0.75 -6.56 11.91
CA ILE A 559 -0.34 -5.74 12.46
C ILE A 559 -0.78 -4.70 11.42
N ARG A 560 0.17 -4.00 10.80
CA ARG A 560 -0.08 -3.02 9.74
C ARG A 560 -0.81 -3.63 8.54
N ALA A 561 -0.45 -4.83 8.11
CA ALA A 561 -1.06 -5.52 6.98
C ALA A 561 -2.53 -5.90 7.25
N LEU A 562 -2.87 -6.25 8.49
CA LEU A 562 -4.25 -6.50 8.93
C LEU A 562 -5.05 -5.18 9.02
N LEU A 563 -4.48 -4.14 9.64
CA LEU A 563 -5.13 -2.83 9.78
C LEU A 563 -5.42 -2.18 8.42
N LYS A 564 -4.51 -2.31 7.43
CA LYS A 564 -4.73 -1.83 6.05
C LYS A 564 -5.95 -2.47 5.37
N ARG A 565 -6.39 -3.63 5.83
CA ARG A 565 -7.59 -4.34 5.35
C ARG A 565 -8.82 -4.10 6.22
N ASN A 566 -8.75 -3.05 7.04
CA ASN A 566 -9.79 -2.61 7.95
C ASN A 566 -10.18 -3.66 9.01
N ALA A 567 -9.25 -4.53 9.42
CA ALA A 567 -9.51 -5.44 10.55
C ALA A 567 -9.42 -4.69 11.89
N LYS A 568 -10.27 -5.06 12.85
CA LYS A 568 -10.08 -4.79 14.28
C LYS A 568 -9.12 -5.83 14.81
N VAL A 569 -8.01 -5.42 15.41
CA VAL A 569 -6.91 -6.33 15.79
C VAL A 569 -6.70 -6.29 17.30
N THR A 570 -6.84 -7.44 17.97
CA THR A 570 -6.43 -7.60 19.37
C THR A 570 -5.17 -8.45 19.42
N VAL A 571 -4.07 -7.87 19.89
CA VAL A 571 -2.79 -8.55 20.08
C VAL A 571 -2.78 -9.18 21.46
N LEU A 572 -2.47 -10.48 21.54
CA LEU A 572 -2.54 -11.31 22.75
C LEU A 572 -1.15 -11.86 23.10
N PRO A 573 -0.79 -11.97 24.39
CA PRO A 573 0.45 -12.63 24.82
C PRO A 573 0.59 -14.06 24.28
N TRP A 574 1.83 -14.52 24.10
CA TRP A 574 2.15 -15.82 23.50
C TRP A 574 1.51 -17.03 24.20
N ASP A 575 1.28 -16.93 25.51
CA ASP A 575 0.71 -17.97 26.38
C ASP A 575 -0.78 -17.75 26.71
N TYR A 576 -1.42 -16.79 26.05
CA TYR A 576 -2.83 -16.51 26.25
C TYR A 576 -3.70 -17.72 25.91
N ASP A 577 -4.69 -18.02 26.76
CA ASP A 577 -5.68 -19.06 26.51
C ASP A 577 -6.70 -18.61 25.46
N PHE A 578 -6.28 -18.68 24.19
CA PHE A 578 -7.14 -18.36 23.07
C PHE A 578 -8.33 -19.31 22.96
N TYR A 579 -8.14 -20.60 23.31
CA TYR A 579 -9.20 -21.59 23.17
C TYR A 579 -10.44 -21.18 23.95
N SER A 580 -10.28 -20.82 25.23
CA SER A 580 -11.42 -20.36 26.05
C SER A 580 -12.04 -19.04 25.57
N ALA A 581 -11.28 -18.18 24.89
CA ALA A 581 -11.73 -16.86 24.43
C ALA A 581 -12.17 -16.81 22.96
N ARG A 582 -12.09 -17.92 22.22
CA ARG A 582 -12.21 -18.00 20.74
C ARG A 582 -13.49 -17.40 20.17
N ASP A 583 -14.59 -17.47 20.90
CA ASP A 583 -15.90 -16.99 20.46
C ASP A 583 -16.00 -15.47 20.38
N ASN A 584 -15.05 -14.75 21.00
CA ASN A 584 -14.98 -13.29 20.90
C ASN A 584 -14.34 -12.78 19.59
N TYR A 585 -13.82 -13.68 18.75
CA TYR A 585 -13.03 -13.33 17.57
C TYR A 585 -13.57 -13.97 16.30
N ASP A 586 -13.34 -13.30 15.18
CA ASP A 586 -13.73 -13.74 13.83
C ASP A 586 -12.63 -14.49 13.10
N ALA A 587 -11.38 -14.33 13.50
CA ALA A 587 -10.25 -15.07 12.95
C ALA A 587 -9.04 -15.04 13.90
N LEU A 588 -8.12 -15.98 13.73
CA LEU A 588 -6.87 -16.08 14.52
C LEU A 588 -5.66 -15.98 13.61
N PHE A 589 -4.76 -15.09 13.99
CA PHE A 589 -3.48 -14.93 13.37
C PHE A 589 -2.39 -15.38 14.35
N LEU A 590 -1.45 -16.19 13.88
CA LEU A 590 -0.29 -16.65 14.64
C LEU A 590 0.96 -15.97 14.09
N SER A 591 1.57 -15.07 14.87
CA SER A 591 2.68 -14.25 14.36
C SER A 591 3.98 -15.04 14.17
N ASN A 592 4.98 -14.36 13.61
CA ASN A 592 6.36 -14.81 13.69
C ASN A 592 6.92 -14.74 15.13
N GLY A 593 8.13 -15.29 15.33
CA GLY A 593 8.81 -15.27 16.62
C GLY A 593 10.21 -15.89 16.58
N PRO A 594 11.07 -15.59 17.58
CA PRO A 594 12.42 -16.15 17.70
C PRO A 594 12.45 -17.53 18.37
N GLY A 595 13.59 -18.20 18.23
CA GLY A 595 13.95 -19.36 19.05
C GLY A 595 13.28 -20.65 18.61
N ASP A 596 13.19 -21.59 19.56
CA ASP A 596 12.71 -22.95 19.34
C ASP A 596 11.18 -23.03 19.53
N PRO A 597 10.40 -23.54 18.55
CA PRO A 597 8.95 -23.66 18.68
C PRO A 597 8.51 -24.54 19.85
N ARG A 598 9.38 -25.44 20.34
CA ARG A 598 9.09 -26.33 21.48
C ARG A 598 8.98 -25.57 22.81
N HIS A 599 9.49 -24.33 22.89
CA HIS A 599 9.31 -23.49 24.07
C HIS A 599 7.89 -22.91 24.21
N ALA A 600 7.07 -23.00 23.17
CA ALA A 600 5.68 -22.53 23.18
C ALA A 600 4.67 -23.69 23.31
N SER A 601 4.98 -24.72 24.11
CA SER A 601 4.11 -25.92 24.27
C SER A 601 2.68 -25.58 24.69
N VAL A 602 2.51 -24.60 25.59
CA VAL A 602 1.18 -24.11 26.03
C VAL A 602 0.36 -23.60 24.84
N ALA A 603 0.97 -22.84 23.92
CA ALA A 603 0.30 -22.34 22.73
C ALA A 603 -0.06 -23.47 21.76
N VAL A 604 0.81 -24.48 21.61
CA VAL A 604 0.55 -25.67 20.78
C VAL A 604 -0.65 -26.45 21.33
N GLU A 605 -0.73 -26.66 22.65
CA GLU A 605 -1.85 -27.35 23.30
C GLU A 605 -3.19 -26.62 23.07
N ASN A 606 -3.22 -25.30 23.29
CA ASN A 606 -4.39 -24.46 23.03
C ASN A 606 -4.79 -24.47 21.55
N LEU A 607 -3.81 -24.41 20.64
CA LEU A 607 -4.05 -24.44 19.21
C LEU A 607 -4.58 -25.80 18.74
N ALA A 608 -4.05 -26.90 19.28
CA ALA A 608 -4.52 -28.25 18.95
C ALA A 608 -5.99 -28.48 19.36
N GLN A 609 -6.44 -27.87 20.46
CA GLN A 609 -7.86 -27.87 20.84
C GLN A 609 -8.68 -26.97 19.90
N THR A 610 -8.19 -25.76 19.63
CA THR A 610 -8.85 -24.78 18.76
C THR A 610 -9.07 -25.34 17.35
N VAL A 611 -8.05 -25.95 16.73
CA VAL A 611 -8.10 -26.55 15.40
C VAL A 611 -9.14 -27.68 15.30
N LYS A 612 -9.49 -28.35 16.40
CA LYS A 612 -10.49 -29.42 16.41
C LYS A 612 -11.93 -28.90 16.34
N GLU A 613 -12.23 -27.82 17.04
CA GLU A 613 -13.61 -27.34 17.22
C GLU A 613 -13.95 -26.07 16.43
N TRP A 614 -12.96 -25.22 16.16
CA TRP A 614 -13.20 -23.91 15.60
C TRP A 614 -13.16 -23.92 14.07
N LYS A 615 -14.20 -23.33 13.46
CA LYS A 615 -14.41 -23.34 12.00
C LYS A 615 -13.99 -22.04 11.29
N LYS A 616 -13.67 -20.99 12.05
CA LYS A 616 -13.26 -19.69 11.49
C LYS A 616 -11.79 -19.72 11.04
N PRO A 617 -11.34 -18.76 10.21
CA PRO A 617 -10.00 -18.81 9.62
C PRO A 617 -8.86 -18.74 10.64
N ILE A 618 -7.80 -19.52 10.39
CA ILE A 618 -6.51 -19.45 11.11
C ILE A 618 -5.38 -19.27 10.12
N PHE A 619 -4.54 -18.25 10.33
CA PHE A 619 -3.35 -18.02 9.51
C PHE A 619 -2.07 -17.89 10.36
N GLY A 620 -1.08 -18.74 10.12
CA GLY A 620 0.22 -18.68 10.81
C GLY A 620 1.41 -18.32 9.93
N ILE A 621 2.31 -17.48 10.45
CA ILE A 621 3.55 -17.07 9.77
C ILE A 621 4.77 -17.49 10.59
N CYS A 622 5.79 -18.06 9.93
CA CYS A 622 7.07 -18.44 10.52
C CYS A 622 6.88 -19.30 11.79
N MET A 623 7.05 -18.72 13.00
CA MET A 623 6.77 -19.40 14.27
C MET A 623 5.32 -19.90 14.33
N GLY A 624 4.35 -19.07 13.95
CA GLY A 624 2.95 -19.47 13.88
C GLY A 624 2.68 -20.67 12.96
N HIS A 625 3.40 -20.77 11.83
CA HIS A 625 3.34 -21.95 10.95
C HIS A 625 3.91 -23.20 11.64
N GLN A 626 5.03 -23.08 12.35
CA GLN A 626 5.64 -24.20 13.07
C GLN A 626 4.72 -24.69 14.20
N LEU A 627 4.15 -23.79 14.99
CA LEU A 627 3.21 -24.16 16.06
C LEU A 627 1.94 -24.82 15.50
N LEU A 628 1.47 -24.36 14.35
CA LEU A 628 0.36 -24.98 13.64
C LEU A 628 0.69 -26.40 13.18
N GLY A 629 1.89 -26.62 12.65
CA GLY A 629 2.40 -27.95 12.30
C GLY A 629 2.49 -28.88 13.50
N LEU A 630 3.05 -28.41 14.62
CA LEU A 630 3.12 -29.17 15.87
C LEU A 630 1.71 -29.52 16.38
N ALA A 631 0.76 -28.58 16.32
CA ALA A 631 -0.63 -28.81 16.70
C ALA A 631 -1.36 -29.80 15.77
N ALA A 632 -0.96 -29.86 14.49
CA ALA A 632 -1.43 -30.84 13.52
C ALA A 632 -0.78 -32.22 13.68
N GLY A 633 0.29 -32.35 14.48
CA GLY A 633 1.01 -33.60 14.74
C GLY A 633 2.29 -33.79 13.93
N LEU A 634 2.78 -32.76 13.24
CA LEU A 634 4.06 -32.79 12.50
C LEU A 634 5.25 -32.56 13.44
N GLU A 635 6.44 -32.99 13.02
CA GLU A 635 7.72 -32.72 13.71
C GLU A 635 8.38 -31.43 13.19
N ALA A 636 8.89 -30.58 14.08
CA ALA A 636 9.77 -29.46 13.74
C ALA A 636 11.24 -29.83 13.98
N TYR A 637 12.13 -29.48 13.04
CA TYR A 637 13.58 -29.74 13.14
C TYR A 637 14.39 -28.46 12.98
N ARG A 638 15.61 -28.45 13.56
CA ARG A 638 16.57 -27.36 13.40
C ARG A 638 17.33 -27.53 12.09
N MET A 639 17.30 -26.52 11.24
CA MET A 639 18.04 -26.49 9.98
C MET A 639 19.54 -26.25 10.24
N THR A 640 20.40 -26.66 9.31
CA THR A 640 21.85 -26.51 9.44
C THR A 640 22.29 -25.05 9.50
N PHE A 641 21.82 -24.21 8.58
CA PHE A 641 22.12 -22.77 8.56
C PHE A 641 20.86 -21.87 8.54
N GLY A 642 19.67 -22.45 8.35
CA GLY A 642 18.38 -21.75 8.25
C GLY A 642 18.27 -20.84 7.02
N ASN A 643 17.06 -20.38 6.72
CA ASN A 643 16.81 -19.49 5.59
C ASN A 643 16.71 -18.03 6.05
N ARG A 644 17.62 -17.18 5.57
CA ARG A 644 17.76 -15.75 5.96
C ARG A 644 18.04 -14.86 4.76
N GLY A 645 17.02 -14.64 3.92
CA GLY A 645 17.15 -13.88 2.68
C GLY A 645 15.80 -13.45 2.08
N HIS A 646 15.85 -12.43 1.22
CA HIS A 646 14.65 -11.77 0.65
C HIS A 646 14.29 -12.24 -0.76
N ASN A 647 14.92 -13.30 -1.28
CA ASN A 647 14.64 -13.81 -2.64
C ASN A 647 14.64 -15.35 -2.67
N GLN A 648 13.85 -15.96 -1.78
CA GLN A 648 13.76 -17.42 -1.68
C GLN A 648 12.58 -17.94 -2.52
N PRO A 649 12.83 -18.74 -3.58
CA PRO A 649 11.78 -19.31 -4.40
C PRO A 649 11.06 -20.44 -3.68
N VAL A 650 9.73 -20.37 -3.64
CA VAL A 650 8.86 -21.43 -3.14
C VAL A 650 7.87 -21.86 -4.22
N LEU A 651 7.68 -23.17 -4.38
CA LEU A 651 6.68 -23.74 -5.29
C LEU A 651 5.37 -23.97 -4.52
N ALA A 652 4.27 -23.41 -5.02
CA ALA A 652 2.94 -23.72 -4.52
C ALA A 652 2.51 -25.12 -4.98
N LEU A 653 2.26 -26.02 -4.02
CA LEU A 653 1.82 -27.39 -4.28
C LEU A 653 0.30 -27.52 -4.36
N SER A 654 -0.42 -26.59 -3.73
CA SER A 654 -1.87 -26.52 -3.72
C SER A 654 -2.34 -25.07 -3.85
N GLU A 655 -3.61 -24.87 -4.14
CA GLU A 655 -4.21 -23.54 -4.27
C GLU A 655 -4.99 -23.12 -3.01
N SER A 656 -5.01 -21.81 -2.76
CA SER A 656 -5.84 -21.18 -1.73
C SER A 656 -5.88 -19.67 -2.00
N GLY A 657 -7.08 -19.10 -2.12
CA GLY A 657 -7.27 -17.67 -2.37
C GLY A 657 -6.50 -17.18 -3.62
N SER A 658 -5.61 -16.21 -3.40
CA SER A 658 -4.71 -15.63 -4.40
C SER A 658 -3.62 -16.59 -4.90
N ILE A 659 -3.31 -17.67 -4.15
CA ILE A 659 -2.26 -18.62 -4.49
C ILE A 659 -2.75 -19.66 -5.48
N LYS A 660 -2.01 -19.79 -6.59
CA LYS A 660 -2.21 -20.81 -7.64
C LYS A 660 -1.18 -21.93 -7.56
N ALA A 661 -1.67 -23.18 -7.53
CA ALA A 661 -0.84 -24.38 -7.57
C ALA A 661 0.04 -24.44 -8.82
N GLY A 662 1.24 -25.00 -8.71
CA GLY A 662 2.22 -25.13 -9.79
C GLY A 662 3.01 -23.84 -10.10
N ARG A 663 2.72 -22.72 -9.43
CA ARG A 663 3.44 -21.46 -9.59
C ARG A 663 4.56 -21.33 -8.55
N VAL A 664 5.68 -20.75 -8.96
CA VAL A 664 6.77 -20.34 -8.07
C VAL A 664 6.56 -18.88 -7.63
N TYR A 665 6.69 -18.63 -6.34
CA TYR A 665 6.63 -17.30 -5.72
C TYR A 665 7.98 -16.97 -5.10
N VAL A 666 8.39 -15.70 -5.17
CA VAL A 666 9.62 -15.24 -4.50
C VAL A 666 9.22 -14.71 -3.12
N THR A 667 9.92 -15.17 -2.08
CA THR A 667 9.55 -14.89 -0.68
C THR A 667 10.74 -14.43 0.16
N SER A 668 10.42 -13.82 1.31
CA SER A 668 11.39 -13.47 2.34
C SER A 668 11.34 -14.46 3.50
N GLN A 669 12.50 -14.90 3.97
CA GLN A 669 12.62 -15.93 5.01
C GLN A 669 13.71 -15.53 6.01
N ASN A 670 13.51 -15.83 7.30
CA ASN A 670 14.45 -15.51 8.39
C ASN A 670 14.54 -16.59 9.49
N HIS A 671 14.12 -17.82 9.22
CA HIS A 671 13.88 -18.87 10.21
C HIS A 671 15.02 -19.88 10.32
N GLN A 672 15.19 -20.48 11.51
CA GLN A 672 16.19 -21.53 11.79
C GLN A 672 15.57 -22.94 11.86
N TYR A 673 14.25 -23.03 11.99
CA TYR A 673 13.50 -24.27 12.13
C TYR A 673 12.53 -24.41 10.98
N ALA A 674 12.25 -25.64 10.59
CA ALA A 674 11.26 -25.97 9.58
C ALA A 674 10.45 -27.20 10.02
N LEU A 675 9.27 -27.38 9.42
CA LEU A 675 8.52 -28.62 9.57
C LEU A 675 9.12 -29.72 8.70
N LYS A 676 9.16 -30.93 9.24
CA LYS A 676 9.64 -32.10 8.53
C LYS A 676 8.62 -32.55 7.50
N LEU A 677 9.08 -32.81 6.28
CA LEU A 677 8.25 -33.43 5.25
C LEU A 677 8.10 -34.93 5.57
N GLU A 678 6.88 -35.37 5.83
CA GLU A 678 6.54 -36.78 6.08
C GLU A 678 5.87 -37.40 4.85
N GLU A 679 6.10 -38.69 4.60
CA GLU A 679 5.46 -39.41 3.48
C GLU A 679 3.93 -39.47 3.63
N GLN A 680 3.45 -39.55 4.88
CA GLN A 680 2.03 -39.51 5.24
C GLN A 680 1.78 -38.26 6.07
N PHE A 681 1.14 -37.27 5.45
CA PHE A 681 0.72 -36.06 6.17
C PHE A 681 -0.46 -36.38 7.11
N PRO A 682 -0.59 -35.68 8.25
CA PRO A 682 -1.72 -35.86 9.16
C PRO A 682 -3.08 -35.72 8.46
N ASP A 683 -4.06 -36.52 8.89
CA ASP A 683 -5.41 -36.50 8.32
C ASP A 683 -6.01 -35.08 8.34
N GLY A 684 -6.49 -34.64 7.18
CA GLY A 684 -7.06 -33.30 7.02
C GLY A 684 -6.03 -32.20 6.72
N TRP A 685 -4.75 -32.52 6.55
CA TRP A 685 -3.68 -31.58 6.21
C TRP A 685 -2.95 -31.95 4.93
N GLU A 686 -2.41 -30.95 4.23
CA GLU A 686 -1.57 -31.13 3.06
C GLU A 686 -0.44 -30.09 3.03
N PRO A 687 0.70 -30.40 2.37
CA PRO A 687 1.73 -29.41 2.13
C PRO A 687 1.22 -28.34 1.16
N PHE A 688 1.51 -27.07 1.47
CA PHE A 688 1.06 -25.92 0.69
C PHE A 688 2.19 -25.34 -0.17
N PHE A 689 3.39 -25.20 0.42
CA PHE A 689 4.57 -24.72 -0.27
C PHE A 689 5.79 -25.57 0.06
N ILE A 690 6.69 -25.68 -0.91
CA ILE A 690 8.02 -26.28 -0.73
C ILE A 690 9.09 -25.32 -1.25
N ASN A 691 10.18 -25.22 -0.51
CA ASN A 691 11.33 -24.41 -0.92
C ASN A 691 12.01 -25.04 -2.14
N CYS A 692 12.29 -24.26 -3.19
CA CYS A 692 12.93 -24.81 -4.39
C CYS A 692 14.44 -25.04 -4.22
N ASN A 693 15.07 -24.46 -3.19
CA ASN A 693 16.51 -24.56 -2.96
C ASN A 693 16.89 -25.76 -2.09
N ASP A 694 16.13 -26.02 -1.03
CA ASP A 694 16.46 -27.03 -0.01
C ASP A 694 15.34 -28.05 0.29
N SER A 695 14.20 -27.95 -0.43
CA SER A 695 13.02 -28.81 -0.26
C SER A 695 12.37 -28.77 1.13
N SER A 696 12.65 -27.77 1.95
CA SER A 696 11.95 -27.58 3.23
C SER A 696 10.47 -27.26 3.03
N VAL A 697 9.62 -27.69 3.99
CA VAL A 697 8.19 -27.37 3.99
C VAL A 697 8.01 -25.90 4.33
N GLU A 698 7.57 -25.13 3.34
CA GLU A 698 7.41 -23.68 3.45
C GLU A 698 5.96 -23.27 3.69
N GLY A 699 5.04 -24.23 3.69
CA GLY A 699 3.65 -24.00 4.04
C GLY A 699 2.88 -25.29 4.21
N ILE A 700 1.85 -25.22 5.04
CA ILE A 700 0.84 -26.27 5.24
C ILE A 700 -0.55 -25.64 5.16
N LYS A 701 -1.54 -26.42 4.74
CA LYS A 701 -2.95 -26.02 4.82
C LYS A 701 -3.83 -27.20 5.19
N SER A 702 -5.00 -26.88 5.72
CA SER A 702 -6.07 -27.86 5.86
C SER A 702 -6.62 -28.24 4.49
N THR A 703 -6.91 -29.51 4.29
CA THR A 703 -7.54 -29.99 3.05
C THR A 703 -8.99 -29.55 3.00
N ASP A 704 -9.55 -29.43 1.79
CA ASP A 704 -10.96 -29.07 1.62
C ASP A 704 -11.89 -30.08 2.33
N LYS A 705 -11.50 -31.36 2.37
CA LYS A 705 -12.22 -32.43 3.07
C LYS A 705 -12.36 -32.20 4.57
N SER A 706 -11.44 -31.46 5.18
CA SER A 706 -11.51 -31.13 6.60
C SER A 706 -12.62 -30.11 6.91
N GLY A 707 -13.08 -29.35 5.90
CA GLY A 707 -14.02 -28.24 6.06
C GLY A 707 -13.45 -27.04 6.83
N LYS A 708 -12.14 -27.04 7.11
CA LYS A 708 -11.45 -25.98 7.87
C LYS A 708 -10.79 -24.97 6.93
N GLN A 709 -10.67 -23.73 7.40
CA GLN A 709 -9.98 -22.66 6.68
C GLN A 709 -8.68 -22.30 7.39
N ILE A 710 -7.71 -23.20 7.32
CA ILE A 710 -6.48 -23.09 8.10
C ILE A 710 -5.28 -23.20 7.16
N TRP A 711 -4.36 -22.25 7.24
CA TRP A 711 -3.08 -22.35 6.54
C TRP A 711 -1.97 -21.67 7.32
N GLY A 712 -0.74 -22.05 7.04
CA GLY A 712 0.41 -21.37 7.58
C GLY A 712 1.59 -21.44 6.63
N VAL A 713 2.41 -20.40 6.61
CA VAL A 713 3.61 -20.30 5.78
C VAL A 713 4.84 -20.01 6.62
N GLN A 714 5.95 -20.62 6.27
CA GLN A 714 7.23 -20.49 6.97
C GLN A 714 7.96 -19.19 6.58
N PHE A 715 7.67 -18.66 5.39
CA PHE A 715 8.13 -17.36 4.88
C PHE A 715 7.25 -16.18 5.36
N HIS A 716 7.63 -14.96 4.98
CA HIS A 716 7.01 -13.69 5.38
C HIS A 716 6.35 -12.99 4.18
N PRO A 717 5.05 -13.20 3.93
CA PRO A 717 4.29 -12.46 2.92
C PRO A 717 4.27 -10.94 3.14
N GLU A 718 4.44 -10.51 4.39
CA GLU A 718 4.48 -9.12 4.83
C GLU A 718 5.86 -8.48 4.76
N ALA A 719 6.91 -9.13 4.26
CA ALA A 719 8.25 -8.57 4.35
C ALA A 719 8.39 -7.19 3.68
N PHE A 720 8.86 -6.19 4.44
CA PHE A 720 8.95 -4.81 3.96
C PHE A 720 10.15 -4.57 3.02
N GLY A 721 11.24 -5.32 3.19
CA GLY A 721 12.45 -5.25 2.38
C GLY A 721 12.54 -6.22 1.20
N GLY A 722 11.44 -6.89 0.84
CA GLY A 722 11.45 -8.01 -0.11
C GLY A 722 10.19 -8.10 -0.99
N PRO A 723 10.04 -9.20 -1.76
CA PRO A 723 8.95 -9.38 -2.72
C PRO A 723 7.59 -9.44 -2.04
N LEU A 724 6.60 -8.79 -2.66
CA LEU A 724 5.22 -8.73 -2.18
C LEU A 724 4.32 -9.75 -2.90
N ASP A 725 4.92 -10.74 -3.58
CA ASP A 725 4.23 -11.74 -4.41
C ASP A 725 3.10 -12.48 -3.67
N THR A 726 3.20 -12.59 -2.35
CA THR A 726 2.26 -13.33 -1.49
C THR A 726 1.50 -12.43 -0.52
N ILE A 727 1.61 -11.09 -0.61
CA ILE A 727 0.96 -10.16 0.32
C ILE A 727 -0.58 -10.30 0.35
N ASP A 728 -1.17 -10.76 -0.76
CA ASP A 728 -2.61 -10.97 -0.89
C ASP A 728 -3.14 -12.11 -0.03
N MET A 729 -2.27 -12.96 0.54
CA MET A 729 -2.67 -13.94 1.56
C MET A 729 -3.30 -13.30 2.80
N PHE A 730 -2.95 -12.05 3.12
CA PHE A 730 -3.64 -11.28 4.16
C PHE A 730 -5.05 -10.84 3.71
N THR A 731 -5.24 -10.57 2.42
CA THR A 731 -6.56 -10.24 1.84
C THR A 731 -7.45 -11.46 1.91
N ASP A 732 -6.93 -12.61 1.45
CA ASP A 732 -7.62 -13.90 1.51
C ASP A 732 -8.05 -14.25 2.95
N PHE A 733 -7.18 -14.02 3.93
CA PHE A 733 -7.47 -14.26 5.34
C PHE A 733 -8.62 -13.39 5.87
N VAL A 734 -8.58 -12.07 5.61
CA VAL A 734 -9.62 -11.13 6.07
C VAL A 734 -10.95 -11.38 5.35
N ASP A 735 -10.91 -11.69 4.06
CA ASP A 735 -12.12 -11.97 3.28
C ASP A 735 -12.75 -13.30 3.70
N ALA A 736 -11.95 -14.32 4.03
CA ALA A 736 -12.45 -15.55 4.63
C ALA A 736 -13.17 -15.27 5.96
N ALA A 737 -12.65 -14.36 6.80
CA ALA A 737 -13.28 -13.96 8.05
C ALA A 737 -14.61 -13.22 7.81
N LYS A 738 -14.64 -12.29 6.86
CA LYS A 738 -15.86 -11.57 6.44
C LYS A 738 -16.93 -12.52 5.93
N LYS A 739 -16.53 -13.49 5.09
CA LYS A 739 -17.44 -14.49 4.54
C LYS A 739 -18.01 -15.39 5.63
N ALA A 740 -17.18 -15.83 6.58
CA ALA A 740 -17.62 -16.63 7.71
C ALA A 740 -18.61 -15.88 8.62
N GLN A 741 -18.54 -14.55 8.67
CA GLN A 741 -19.44 -13.71 9.46
C GLN A 741 -20.79 -13.41 8.77
N ALA A 742 -20.82 -13.33 7.43
CA ALA A 742 -21.96 -12.78 6.70
C ALA A 742 -23.21 -13.68 6.74
N ASP A 743 -23.13 -14.91 6.22
CA ASP A 743 -24.22 -15.90 6.26
C ASP A 743 -23.72 -17.31 5.87
N PRO A 744 -23.25 -18.12 6.85
CA PRO A 744 -22.72 -19.45 6.57
C PRO A 744 -23.80 -20.44 6.08
N GLU A 745 -25.08 -20.21 6.42
CA GLU A 745 -26.19 -21.06 5.95
C GLU A 745 -26.41 -20.87 4.45
N ILE A 746 -26.42 -19.61 3.99
CA ILE A 746 -26.53 -19.30 2.56
C ILE A 746 -25.30 -19.79 1.77
N ASP A 747 -24.09 -19.67 2.31
CA ASP A 747 -22.89 -20.21 1.64
C ASP A 747 -22.96 -21.73 1.46
N GLN A 748 -23.50 -22.45 2.45
CA GLN A 748 -23.70 -23.90 2.35
C GLN A 748 -24.73 -24.24 1.28
N ILE A 749 -25.88 -23.54 1.24
CA ILE A 749 -26.90 -23.75 0.19
C ILE A 749 -26.31 -23.53 -1.21
N ILE A 750 -25.48 -22.50 -1.39
CA ILE A 750 -24.81 -22.22 -2.67
C ILE A 750 -23.84 -23.34 -3.06
N LYS A 751 -23.06 -23.86 -2.10
CA LYS A 751 -22.16 -25.00 -2.33
C LYS A 751 -22.92 -26.27 -2.70
N ASP A 752 -24.02 -26.55 -2.00
CA ASP A 752 -24.85 -27.74 -2.25
C ASP A 752 -25.49 -27.68 -3.65
N GLU A 753 -26.02 -26.52 -4.06
CA GLU A 753 -26.56 -26.35 -5.41
C GLU A 753 -25.46 -26.39 -6.49
N THR A 754 -24.27 -25.86 -6.20
CA THR A 754 -23.10 -25.97 -7.10
C THR A 754 -22.72 -27.43 -7.31
N HIS A 755 -22.70 -28.22 -6.22
CA HIS A 755 -22.42 -29.65 -6.29
C HIS A 755 -23.50 -30.41 -7.08
N ARG A 756 -24.80 -30.11 -6.87
CA ARG A 756 -25.90 -30.71 -7.64
C ARG A 756 -25.76 -30.45 -9.13
N GLN A 757 -25.45 -29.21 -9.54
CA GLN A 757 -25.26 -28.87 -10.95
C GLN A 757 -24.03 -29.55 -11.56
N PHE A 758 -22.97 -29.73 -10.76
CA PHE A 758 -21.76 -30.41 -11.19
C PHE A 758 -21.97 -31.92 -11.40
N THR A 759 -22.68 -32.58 -10.49
CA THR A 759 -22.87 -34.04 -10.50
C THR A 759 -24.12 -34.51 -11.26
N GLY A 760 -24.99 -33.59 -11.69
CA GLY A 760 -26.19 -33.91 -12.44
C GLY A 760 -26.09 -33.75 -13.96
N LEU A 761 -27.04 -34.36 -14.67
CA LEU A 761 -27.32 -34.14 -16.08
C LEU A 761 -28.55 -33.24 -16.23
N GLU A 762 -28.31 -31.94 -16.43
CA GLU A 762 -29.36 -30.93 -16.59
C GLU A 762 -29.94 -30.95 -18.00
N LEU A 763 -31.17 -31.47 -18.13
CA LEU A 763 -31.90 -31.67 -19.38
C LEU A 763 -33.18 -30.82 -19.46
N ILE A 764 -33.45 -29.94 -18.50
CA ILE A 764 -34.54 -28.97 -18.61
C ILE A 764 -34.26 -28.02 -19.79
N ALA A 765 -35.11 -28.05 -20.82
CA ALA A 765 -34.90 -27.27 -22.05
C ALA A 765 -34.92 -25.74 -21.89
N SER A 766 -35.28 -25.23 -20.72
CA SER A 766 -35.26 -23.80 -20.38
C SER A 766 -34.09 -23.40 -19.47
N GLU A 767 -33.28 -24.36 -19.02
CA GLU A 767 -32.12 -24.09 -18.20
C GLU A 767 -30.84 -24.03 -19.03
N ASN A 768 -29.85 -23.33 -18.47
CA ASN A 768 -28.51 -23.22 -19.01
C ASN A 768 -27.57 -22.75 -17.89
N LEU A 769 -26.28 -22.86 -18.14
CA LEU A 769 -25.22 -22.49 -17.21
C LEU A 769 -24.56 -21.21 -17.70
N THR A 770 -24.72 -20.11 -16.96
CA THR A 770 -24.19 -18.81 -17.37
C THR A 770 -22.68 -18.70 -17.10
N SER A 771 -22.00 -17.77 -17.75
CA SER A 771 -20.56 -17.57 -17.55
C SER A 771 -20.27 -16.87 -16.21
N LEU A 772 -19.09 -17.12 -15.63
CA LEU A 772 -18.62 -16.44 -14.42
C LEU A 772 -18.67 -14.91 -14.58
N ALA A 773 -18.25 -14.39 -15.73
CA ALA A 773 -18.29 -12.95 -16.03
C ALA A 773 -19.71 -12.33 -15.98
N VAL A 774 -20.75 -13.12 -16.29
CA VAL A 774 -22.14 -12.67 -16.17
C VAL A 774 -22.57 -12.65 -14.69
N LEU A 775 -22.18 -13.65 -13.90
CA LEU A 775 -22.45 -13.71 -12.46
C LEU A 775 -21.78 -12.54 -11.72
N GLU A 776 -20.52 -12.27 -12.01
CA GLU A 776 -19.75 -11.15 -11.43
C GLU A 776 -20.39 -9.79 -11.74
N ALA A 777 -20.80 -9.57 -13.01
CA ALA A 777 -21.50 -8.34 -13.38
C ALA A 777 -22.84 -8.19 -12.63
N ASN A 778 -23.57 -9.29 -12.46
CA ASN A 778 -24.87 -9.31 -11.78
C ASN A 778 -24.73 -9.12 -10.25
N GLY A 779 -23.59 -9.50 -9.65
CA GLY A 779 -23.26 -9.28 -8.23
C GLY A 779 -22.56 -7.94 -7.93
N SER A 780 -22.46 -7.04 -8.92
CA SER A 780 -21.69 -5.80 -8.79
C SER A 780 -22.46 -4.64 -8.10
N ILE A 781 -21.72 -3.58 -7.77
CA ILE A 781 -22.23 -2.33 -7.15
C ILE A 781 -23.33 -1.62 -7.97
N LEU A 782 -23.50 -1.98 -9.24
CA LEU A 782 -24.54 -1.42 -10.12
C LEU A 782 -25.96 -1.64 -9.56
N SER A 783 -26.15 -2.65 -8.70
CA SER A 783 -27.41 -2.91 -7.99
C SER A 783 -27.87 -1.71 -7.14
N ASN A 784 -26.94 -0.89 -6.66
CA ASN A 784 -27.24 0.23 -5.75
C ASN A 784 -27.85 1.44 -6.46
N LYS A 785 -27.70 1.56 -7.79
CA LYS A 785 -28.09 2.79 -8.50
C LYS A 785 -29.54 2.70 -8.96
N TYR A 786 -30.36 3.63 -8.48
CA TYR A 786 -31.72 3.86 -8.99
C TYR A 786 -31.69 4.78 -10.23
N SER A 787 -32.33 4.37 -11.33
CA SER A 787 -32.20 5.01 -12.65
C SER A 787 -33.48 5.01 -13.50
N GLU A 788 -34.64 5.29 -12.88
CA GLU A 788 -35.91 5.42 -13.60
C GLU A 788 -35.84 6.36 -14.81
N GLY A 789 -36.54 5.98 -15.89
CA GLY A 789 -36.47 6.61 -17.20
C GLY A 789 -35.51 5.89 -18.16
N LEU A 790 -35.13 6.58 -19.22
CA LEU A 790 -34.23 6.08 -20.28
C LEU A 790 -32.91 6.87 -20.29
N PRO A 791 -31.84 6.36 -20.94
CA PRO A 791 -30.59 7.10 -21.07
C PRO A 791 -30.77 8.50 -21.65
N GLY A 792 -30.31 9.53 -20.94
CA GLY A 792 -30.51 10.95 -21.32
C GLY A 792 -31.85 11.57 -20.89
N ALA A 793 -32.78 10.77 -20.37
CA ALA A 793 -34.10 11.21 -19.88
C ALA A 793 -34.42 10.50 -18.55
N ARG A 794 -33.55 10.69 -17.56
CA ARG A 794 -33.67 10.09 -16.22
C ARG A 794 -34.43 11.00 -15.26
N TYR A 795 -35.15 10.39 -14.33
CA TYR A 795 -35.83 11.11 -13.24
C TYR A 795 -34.86 11.54 -12.12
N TYR A 796 -33.73 10.84 -11.99
CA TYR A 796 -32.71 11.10 -10.96
C TYR A 796 -31.34 11.41 -11.58
N GLY A 797 -30.52 12.18 -10.85
CA GLY A 797 -29.12 12.45 -11.20
C GLY A 797 -28.16 11.27 -10.95
N GLY A 798 -26.88 11.46 -11.33
CA GLY A 798 -25.80 10.49 -11.09
C GLY A 798 -25.80 9.25 -11.99
N ASN A 799 -26.44 9.32 -13.16
CA ASN A 799 -26.62 8.18 -14.07
C ASN A 799 -25.65 8.14 -15.25
N GLN A 800 -24.58 8.94 -15.26
CA GLN A 800 -23.67 9.02 -16.42
C GLN A 800 -23.06 7.67 -16.82
N HIS A 801 -22.75 6.81 -15.84
CA HIS A 801 -22.22 5.45 -16.11
C HIS A 801 -23.33 4.46 -16.43
N ILE A 802 -24.52 4.61 -15.82
CA ILE A 802 -25.69 3.77 -16.10
C ILE A 802 -26.19 4.00 -17.52
N ASP A 803 -26.22 5.25 -17.97
CA ASP A 803 -26.60 5.61 -19.33
C ASP A 803 -25.63 5.02 -20.35
N ARG A 804 -24.32 5.07 -20.08
CA ARG A 804 -23.31 4.41 -20.93
C ARG A 804 -23.55 2.89 -20.96
N LEU A 805 -23.80 2.28 -19.81
CA LEU A 805 -24.06 0.85 -19.69
C LEU A 805 -25.30 0.42 -20.48
N GLU A 806 -26.42 1.11 -20.29
CA GLU A 806 -27.68 0.74 -20.91
C GLU A 806 -27.64 0.95 -22.43
N ARG A 807 -27.03 2.05 -22.91
CA ARG A 807 -26.80 2.25 -24.36
C ARG A 807 -25.91 1.17 -24.96
N LEU A 808 -24.85 0.76 -24.25
CA LEU A 808 -23.99 -0.33 -24.68
C LEU A 808 -24.74 -1.66 -24.74
N CYS A 809 -25.62 -1.92 -23.77
CA CYS A 809 -26.46 -3.11 -23.75
C CYS A 809 -27.43 -3.12 -24.94
N GLN A 810 -28.10 -2.00 -25.21
CA GLN A 810 -28.98 -1.82 -26.37
C GLN A 810 -28.23 -2.03 -27.69
N GLN A 811 -27.05 -1.41 -27.84
CA GLN A 811 -26.20 -1.59 -29.00
C GLN A 811 -25.85 -3.06 -29.22
N ARG A 812 -25.33 -3.74 -28.19
CA ARG A 812 -24.95 -5.16 -28.27
C ARG A 812 -26.14 -6.08 -28.56
N ALA A 813 -27.34 -5.71 -28.10
CA ALA A 813 -28.54 -6.48 -28.40
C ALA A 813 -28.85 -6.42 -29.89
N LEU A 814 -28.79 -5.23 -30.50
CA LEU A 814 -28.99 -5.09 -31.95
C LEU A 814 -27.88 -5.79 -32.75
N GLU A 815 -26.62 -5.67 -32.32
CA GLU A 815 -25.48 -6.35 -32.95
C GLU A 815 -25.59 -7.88 -32.89
N ALA A 816 -25.91 -8.46 -31.74
CA ALA A 816 -26.01 -9.92 -31.57
C ALA A 816 -27.10 -10.54 -32.46
N PHE A 817 -28.14 -9.78 -32.81
CA PHE A 817 -29.21 -10.21 -33.70
C PHE A 817 -29.06 -9.71 -35.14
N ASP A 818 -27.98 -9.00 -35.47
CA ASP A 818 -27.71 -8.41 -36.80
C ASP A 818 -28.84 -7.48 -37.28
N LEU A 819 -29.20 -6.51 -36.43
CA LEU A 819 -30.32 -5.60 -36.68
C LEU A 819 -29.83 -4.18 -36.95
N ASP A 820 -30.34 -3.56 -38.02
CA ASP A 820 -30.09 -2.14 -38.30
C ASP A 820 -30.76 -1.26 -37.23
N PRO A 821 -30.00 -0.46 -36.46
CA PRO A 821 -30.55 0.43 -35.44
C PRO A 821 -31.46 1.53 -36.00
N LYS A 822 -31.55 1.73 -37.32
CA LYS A 822 -32.55 2.61 -37.93
C LYS A 822 -33.92 1.94 -38.05
N VAL A 823 -33.93 0.62 -38.27
CA VAL A 823 -35.15 -0.18 -38.46
C VAL A 823 -35.65 -0.74 -37.13
N TRP A 824 -34.74 -1.11 -36.24
CA TRP A 824 -35.06 -1.76 -34.97
C TRP A 824 -34.59 -0.95 -33.77
N GLY A 825 -35.42 -0.94 -32.73
CA GLY A 825 -35.05 -0.53 -31.38
C GLY A 825 -35.17 -1.71 -30.41
N VAL A 826 -34.65 -1.52 -29.20
CA VAL A 826 -34.71 -2.53 -28.14
C VAL A 826 -34.84 -1.88 -26.77
N ASN A 827 -35.75 -2.41 -25.96
CA ASN A 827 -35.82 -2.12 -24.53
C ASN A 827 -35.20 -3.29 -23.74
N VAL A 828 -34.21 -2.97 -22.90
CA VAL A 828 -33.41 -3.94 -22.14
C VAL A 828 -33.75 -3.99 -20.64
N GLN A 829 -34.79 -3.26 -20.22
CA GLN A 829 -35.18 -3.13 -18.82
C GLN A 829 -36.20 -4.17 -18.30
N PRO A 830 -36.95 -4.97 -19.10
CA PRO A 830 -37.89 -5.93 -18.55
C PRO A 830 -37.25 -6.94 -17.58
N TYR A 831 -37.82 -7.08 -16.39
CA TYR A 831 -37.26 -7.94 -15.34
C TYR A 831 -37.21 -9.43 -15.69
N SER A 832 -38.08 -9.91 -16.60
CA SER A 832 -38.10 -11.28 -17.08
C SER A 832 -38.93 -11.41 -18.37
N GLY A 833 -39.02 -12.60 -18.95
CA GLY A 833 -39.79 -12.85 -20.18
C GLY A 833 -41.29 -12.58 -20.02
N SER A 834 -41.87 -12.95 -18.87
CA SER A 834 -43.29 -12.71 -18.62
C SER A 834 -43.64 -11.23 -18.52
N THR A 835 -42.78 -10.42 -17.89
CA THR A 835 -42.97 -8.98 -17.81
C THR A 835 -42.70 -8.32 -19.17
N ALA A 836 -41.73 -8.83 -19.94
CA ALA A 836 -41.49 -8.39 -21.32
C ALA A 836 -42.73 -8.62 -22.21
N ASN A 837 -43.31 -9.81 -22.18
CA ASN A 837 -44.52 -10.12 -22.94
C ASN A 837 -45.71 -9.25 -22.52
N PHE A 838 -45.92 -9.08 -21.21
CA PHE A 838 -47.02 -8.26 -20.72
C PHE A 838 -46.85 -6.78 -21.09
N ALA A 839 -45.64 -6.23 -20.96
CA ALA A 839 -45.35 -4.86 -21.40
C ALA A 839 -45.49 -4.71 -22.92
N ALA A 840 -45.10 -5.71 -23.72
CA ALA A 840 -45.35 -5.73 -25.16
C ALA A 840 -46.85 -5.73 -25.48
N PHE A 841 -47.66 -6.53 -24.76
CA PHE A 841 -49.12 -6.50 -24.95
C PHE A 841 -49.71 -5.14 -24.58
N THR A 842 -49.35 -4.60 -23.42
CA THR A 842 -49.77 -3.25 -22.98
C THR A 842 -49.34 -2.16 -23.98
N ALA A 843 -48.19 -2.34 -24.64
CA ALA A 843 -47.77 -1.44 -25.69
C ALA A 843 -48.64 -1.57 -26.94
N LEU A 844 -48.91 -2.80 -27.41
CA LEU A 844 -49.49 -3.09 -28.73
C LEU A 844 -51.02 -3.03 -28.76
N ILE A 845 -51.68 -3.44 -27.69
CA ILE A 845 -53.13 -3.68 -27.64
C ILE A 845 -53.77 -3.13 -26.36
N GLN A 846 -55.09 -2.94 -26.39
CA GLN A 846 -55.86 -2.41 -25.26
C GLN A 846 -56.47 -3.54 -24.42
N PRO A 847 -56.83 -3.30 -23.14
CA PRO A 847 -57.58 -4.27 -22.35
C PRO A 847 -58.83 -4.74 -23.10
N GLN A 848 -59.11 -6.04 -23.01
CA GLN A 848 -60.16 -6.77 -23.73
C GLN A 848 -59.96 -6.97 -25.24
N ASP A 849 -58.88 -6.44 -25.84
CA ASP A 849 -58.51 -6.80 -27.21
C ASP A 849 -58.21 -8.31 -27.32
N ARG A 850 -58.30 -8.81 -28.54
CA ARG A 850 -58.21 -10.25 -28.83
C ARG A 850 -56.77 -10.66 -29.13
N ILE A 851 -56.30 -11.71 -28.47
CA ILE A 851 -54.96 -12.28 -28.69
C ILE A 851 -55.08 -13.76 -29.10
N MET A 852 -54.25 -14.19 -30.04
CA MET A 852 -54.09 -15.60 -30.40
C MET A 852 -52.65 -16.04 -30.20
N GLY A 853 -52.46 -17.18 -29.55
CA GLY A 853 -51.15 -17.80 -29.29
C GLY A 853 -51.25 -19.32 -29.31
N LEU A 854 -50.12 -20.02 -29.38
CA LEU A 854 -50.12 -21.49 -29.34
C LEU A 854 -50.71 -21.98 -28.01
N GLY A 855 -51.61 -22.96 -28.06
CA GLY A 855 -52.22 -23.54 -26.87
C GLY A 855 -51.16 -24.12 -25.92
N LEU A 856 -51.34 -23.94 -24.61
CA LEU A 856 -50.39 -24.44 -23.60
C LEU A 856 -50.13 -25.96 -23.70
N PRO A 857 -51.16 -26.85 -23.83
CA PRO A 857 -50.93 -28.28 -24.03
C PRO A 857 -50.32 -28.63 -25.39
N ASP A 858 -50.37 -27.71 -26.34
CA ASP A 858 -49.87 -27.86 -27.71
C ASP A 858 -48.44 -27.30 -27.87
N GLY A 859 -47.81 -26.87 -26.78
CA GLY A 859 -46.42 -26.41 -26.72
C GLY A 859 -46.24 -24.90 -26.53
N GLY A 860 -47.33 -24.15 -26.34
CA GLY A 860 -47.30 -22.72 -26.05
C GLY A 860 -46.73 -22.36 -24.67
N HIS A 861 -46.75 -21.08 -24.33
CA HIS A 861 -46.37 -20.58 -23.00
C HIS A 861 -47.57 -19.94 -22.28
N LEU A 862 -47.55 -19.95 -20.94
CA LEU A 862 -48.60 -19.35 -20.11
C LEU A 862 -48.90 -17.90 -20.50
N THR A 863 -47.87 -17.11 -20.82
CA THR A 863 -48.04 -15.69 -21.15
C THR A 863 -48.79 -15.46 -22.45
N HIS A 864 -48.89 -16.44 -23.35
CA HIS A 864 -49.58 -16.28 -24.64
C HIS A 864 -51.11 -16.39 -24.52
N GLY A 865 -51.62 -16.70 -23.33
CA GLY A 865 -53.04 -16.80 -23.02
C GLY A 865 -53.42 -18.23 -22.67
N TYR A 866 -53.79 -18.44 -21.41
CA TYR A 866 -54.28 -19.72 -20.91
C TYR A 866 -55.48 -19.55 -19.97
N TYR A 867 -56.53 -20.29 -20.30
CA TYR A 867 -57.76 -20.42 -19.54
C TYR A 867 -58.30 -21.84 -19.67
N THR A 868 -59.11 -22.23 -18.70
CA THR A 868 -59.91 -23.46 -18.71
C THR A 868 -61.37 -23.11 -18.93
N ALA A 869 -62.23 -24.11 -19.15
CA ALA A 869 -63.68 -23.89 -19.26
C ALA A 869 -64.30 -23.15 -18.04
N LYS A 870 -63.63 -23.18 -16.87
CA LYS A 870 -64.14 -22.60 -15.62
C LYS A 870 -63.38 -21.35 -15.16
N LYS A 871 -62.15 -21.11 -15.63
CA LYS A 871 -61.26 -20.09 -15.04
C LYS A 871 -60.22 -19.59 -16.02
N LYS A 872 -60.06 -18.26 -16.09
CA LYS A 872 -58.90 -17.58 -16.69
C LYS A 872 -57.72 -17.67 -15.72
N ILE A 873 -56.60 -18.23 -16.17
CA ILE A 873 -55.46 -18.56 -15.29
C ILE A 873 -54.38 -17.48 -15.34
N THR A 874 -54.14 -16.94 -16.54
CA THR A 874 -52.98 -16.08 -16.83
C THR A 874 -53.40 -14.63 -16.97
N ALA A 875 -52.51 -13.70 -16.63
CA ALA A 875 -52.76 -12.27 -16.78
C ALA A 875 -53.18 -11.91 -18.21
N SER A 876 -52.56 -12.53 -19.22
CA SER A 876 -52.92 -12.31 -20.62
C SER A 876 -54.36 -12.72 -20.95
N SER A 877 -54.90 -13.79 -20.34
CA SER A 877 -56.33 -14.15 -20.49
C SER A 877 -57.26 -13.34 -19.60
N ILE A 878 -56.76 -12.74 -18.50
CA ILE A 878 -57.56 -11.90 -17.59
C ILE A 878 -57.78 -10.52 -18.20
N TYR A 879 -56.70 -9.87 -18.63
CA TYR A 879 -56.73 -8.51 -19.19
C TYR A 879 -57.13 -8.48 -20.66
N PHE A 880 -56.85 -9.53 -21.42
CA PHE A 880 -57.18 -9.64 -22.85
C PHE A 880 -58.09 -10.84 -23.12
N GLN A 881 -58.69 -10.89 -24.31
CA GLN A 881 -59.48 -12.03 -24.75
C GLN A 881 -58.59 -12.97 -25.55
N SER A 882 -58.10 -14.03 -24.92
CA SER A 882 -57.22 -15.00 -25.57
C SER A 882 -58.00 -16.13 -26.24
N PHE A 883 -57.57 -16.58 -27.42
CA PHE A 883 -58.03 -17.82 -28.06
C PHE A 883 -56.85 -18.60 -28.63
N PRO A 884 -56.65 -19.88 -28.28
CA PRO A 884 -55.47 -20.61 -28.72
C PRO A 884 -55.59 -21.11 -30.17
N TYR A 885 -54.48 -21.14 -30.90
CA TYR A 885 -54.31 -22.04 -32.04
C TYR A 885 -53.56 -23.31 -31.61
N GLN A 886 -53.63 -24.38 -32.39
CA GLN A 886 -53.24 -25.72 -31.95
C GLN A 886 -52.31 -26.41 -32.95
N VAL A 887 -51.74 -27.53 -32.51
CA VAL A 887 -51.07 -28.48 -33.40
C VAL A 887 -52.06 -29.51 -33.93
N ASP A 888 -51.83 -30.00 -35.14
CA ASP A 888 -52.45 -31.21 -35.65
C ASP A 888 -52.07 -32.39 -34.75
N ARG A 889 -53.09 -33.14 -34.29
CA ARG A 889 -52.90 -34.20 -33.28
C ARG A 889 -52.15 -35.41 -33.81
N SER A 890 -52.13 -35.62 -35.12
CA SER A 890 -51.48 -36.77 -35.76
C SER A 890 -49.99 -36.53 -36.03
N THR A 891 -49.64 -35.31 -36.46
CA THR A 891 -48.28 -34.92 -36.82
C THR A 891 -47.54 -34.18 -35.70
N GLY A 892 -48.28 -33.51 -34.82
CA GLY A 892 -47.73 -32.61 -33.80
C GLY A 892 -47.21 -31.27 -34.34
N LEU A 893 -47.44 -30.98 -35.64
CA LEU A 893 -47.09 -29.72 -36.28
C LEU A 893 -48.20 -28.69 -36.11
N ILE A 894 -47.89 -27.40 -36.11
CA ILE A 894 -48.93 -26.35 -36.05
C ILE A 894 -49.87 -26.48 -37.25
N ASP A 895 -51.17 -26.49 -36.97
CA ASP A 895 -52.21 -26.50 -38.01
C ASP A 895 -52.50 -25.06 -38.44
N TYR A 896 -51.72 -24.59 -39.43
CA TYR A 896 -51.83 -23.24 -39.95
C TYR A 896 -53.15 -22.98 -40.68
N GLU A 897 -53.80 -24.00 -41.23
CA GLU A 897 -55.08 -23.86 -41.94
C GLU A 897 -56.22 -23.62 -40.96
N THR A 898 -56.27 -24.41 -39.88
CA THR A 898 -57.22 -24.19 -38.78
C THR A 898 -56.92 -22.88 -38.05
N LEU A 899 -55.65 -22.49 -37.92
CA LEU A 899 -55.27 -21.16 -37.41
C LEU A 899 -55.87 -20.04 -38.26
N GLU A 900 -55.73 -20.08 -39.59
CA GLU A 900 -56.28 -19.08 -40.51
C GLU A 900 -57.81 -19.06 -40.43
N THR A 901 -58.46 -20.22 -40.38
CA THR A 901 -59.91 -20.34 -40.21
C THR A 901 -60.39 -19.71 -38.90
N ASN A 902 -59.73 -20.02 -37.79
CA ASN A 902 -60.08 -19.48 -36.47
C ASN A 902 -59.79 -17.99 -36.35
N ALA A 903 -58.71 -17.50 -36.97
CA ALA A 903 -58.40 -16.08 -37.02
C ALA A 903 -59.49 -15.29 -37.76
N ASN A 904 -60.04 -15.84 -38.86
CA ASN A 904 -61.16 -15.21 -39.59
C ASN A 904 -62.42 -15.04 -38.73
N LEU A 905 -62.68 -15.97 -37.80
CA LEU A 905 -63.82 -15.90 -36.87
C LEU A 905 -63.51 -15.01 -35.67
N PHE A 906 -62.34 -15.18 -35.07
CA PHE A 906 -61.95 -14.54 -33.83
C PHE A 906 -61.40 -13.13 -34.02
N LYS A 907 -60.87 -12.77 -35.19
CA LYS A 907 -60.32 -11.45 -35.53
C LYS A 907 -59.34 -10.93 -34.47
N PRO A 908 -58.20 -11.61 -34.25
CA PRO A 908 -57.22 -11.18 -33.26
C PRO A 908 -56.67 -9.79 -33.58
N ARG A 909 -56.37 -8.99 -32.55
CA ARG A 909 -55.57 -7.77 -32.69
C ARG A 909 -54.07 -8.07 -32.62
N LEU A 910 -53.70 -9.17 -31.96
CA LEU A 910 -52.33 -9.64 -31.83
C LEU A 910 -52.27 -11.15 -32.07
N LEU A 911 -51.38 -11.57 -32.97
CA LEU A 911 -51.00 -12.96 -33.17
C LEU A 911 -49.59 -13.16 -32.59
N VAL A 912 -49.48 -14.06 -31.61
CA VAL A 912 -48.21 -14.43 -30.98
C VAL A 912 -47.71 -15.73 -31.59
N CYS A 913 -46.53 -15.71 -32.21
CA CYS A 913 -45.77 -16.90 -32.55
C CYS A 913 -44.66 -17.10 -31.51
N GLY A 914 -44.42 -18.34 -31.09
CA GLY A 914 -43.53 -18.64 -29.96
C GLY A 914 -44.09 -19.76 -29.10
N GLY A 915 -43.21 -20.57 -28.52
CA GLY A 915 -43.58 -21.76 -27.78
C GLY A 915 -42.49 -22.22 -26.83
N SER A 916 -42.89 -22.91 -25.77
CA SER A 916 -41.97 -23.48 -24.77
C SER A 916 -41.61 -24.94 -25.07
N ALA A 917 -42.48 -25.67 -25.76
CA ALA A 917 -42.32 -27.09 -26.03
C ALA A 917 -42.72 -27.42 -27.48
N TYR A 918 -42.13 -26.70 -28.43
CA TYR A 918 -42.32 -26.96 -29.86
C TYR A 918 -40.95 -27.26 -30.49
N PRO A 919 -40.70 -28.50 -30.96
CA PRO A 919 -39.37 -28.94 -31.44
C PRO A 919 -39.06 -28.54 -32.89
N ARG A 920 -39.94 -27.78 -33.55
CA ARG A 920 -39.82 -27.40 -34.97
C ARG A 920 -39.63 -25.90 -35.12
N ASP A 921 -39.19 -25.49 -36.31
CA ASP A 921 -39.10 -24.08 -36.66
C ASP A 921 -40.47 -23.50 -37.07
N TRP A 922 -40.55 -22.17 -37.13
CA TRP A 922 -41.79 -21.43 -37.37
C TRP A 922 -41.96 -21.02 -38.84
N ASP A 923 -43.16 -21.17 -39.38
CA ASP A 923 -43.52 -20.65 -40.70
C ASP A 923 -43.99 -19.18 -40.57
N TYR A 924 -43.01 -18.28 -40.42
CA TYR A 924 -43.28 -16.86 -40.22
C TYR A 924 -44.07 -16.23 -41.38
N ALA A 925 -43.90 -16.73 -42.62
CA ALA A 925 -44.61 -16.22 -43.80
C ALA A 925 -46.11 -16.50 -43.71
N LYS A 926 -46.51 -17.73 -43.33
CA LYS A 926 -47.92 -18.05 -43.11
C LYS A 926 -48.52 -17.24 -41.95
N LEU A 927 -47.80 -17.10 -40.85
CA LEU A 927 -48.25 -16.30 -39.71
C LEU A 927 -48.44 -14.83 -40.06
N ARG A 928 -47.49 -14.24 -40.80
CA ARG A 928 -47.58 -12.87 -41.30
C ARG A 928 -48.78 -12.67 -42.22
N LYS A 929 -49.00 -13.60 -43.16
CA LYS A 929 -50.17 -13.60 -44.05
C LYS A 929 -51.47 -13.55 -43.25
N VAL A 930 -51.61 -14.37 -42.21
CA VAL A 930 -52.81 -14.38 -41.36
C VAL A 930 -52.94 -13.08 -40.56
N ALA A 931 -51.86 -12.57 -39.98
CA ALA A 931 -51.88 -11.31 -39.25
C ALA A 931 -52.30 -10.13 -40.15
N ASP A 932 -51.81 -10.08 -41.38
CA ASP A 932 -52.15 -9.02 -42.35
C ASP A 932 -53.63 -9.01 -42.75
N GLN A 933 -54.28 -10.17 -42.83
CA GLN A 933 -55.72 -10.27 -43.17
C GLN A 933 -56.64 -9.52 -42.19
N HIS A 934 -56.17 -9.28 -40.96
CA HIS A 934 -56.96 -8.64 -39.91
C HIS A 934 -56.34 -7.34 -39.41
N GLY A 935 -55.21 -6.91 -39.99
CA GLY A 935 -54.42 -5.80 -39.45
C GLY A 935 -53.94 -6.07 -38.02
N SER A 936 -53.65 -7.33 -37.71
CA SER A 936 -53.07 -7.74 -36.43
C SER A 936 -51.58 -7.43 -36.38
N TYR A 937 -51.07 -7.13 -35.20
CA TYR A 937 -49.63 -7.22 -34.96
C TYR A 937 -49.21 -8.69 -34.97
N LEU A 938 -48.02 -8.96 -35.52
CA LEU A 938 -47.33 -10.23 -35.36
C LEU A 938 -46.20 -10.05 -34.34
N MET A 939 -46.26 -10.82 -33.26
CA MET A 939 -45.25 -10.80 -32.21
C MET A 939 -44.59 -12.16 -32.06
N MET A 940 -43.26 -12.20 -32.09
CA MET A 940 -42.51 -13.41 -31.78
C MET A 940 -42.03 -13.40 -30.33
N ASP A 941 -42.35 -14.45 -29.57
CA ASP A 941 -41.66 -14.77 -28.32
C ASP A 941 -40.59 -15.83 -28.59
N MET A 942 -39.34 -15.37 -28.78
CA MET A 942 -38.19 -16.22 -29.07
C MET A 942 -37.43 -16.67 -27.82
N ALA A 943 -38.04 -16.64 -26.62
CA ALA A 943 -37.36 -16.95 -25.36
C ALA A 943 -36.54 -18.25 -25.39
N HIS A 944 -37.08 -19.30 -26.02
CA HIS A 944 -36.43 -20.61 -26.08
C HIS A 944 -35.34 -20.71 -27.15
N ILE A 945 -35.39 -19.89 -28.20
CA ILE A 945 -34.50 -20.02 -29.38
C ILE A 945 -33.58 -18.81 -29.59
N SER A 946 -33.58 -17.82 -28.70
CA SER A 946 -32.83 -16.58 -28.90
C SER A 946 -31.33 -16.77 -29.11
N GLY A 947 -30.71 -17.72 -28.42
CA GLY A 947 -29.31 -18.07 -28.68
C GLY A 947 -29.08 -18.73 -30.05
N LEU A 948 -30.06 -19.48 -30.55
CA LEU A 948 -30.01 -20.12 -31.87
C LEU A 948 -30.18 -19.07 -32.98
N VAL A 949 -31.07 -18.10 -32.77
CA VAL A 949 -31.28 -16.97 -33.67
C VAL A 949 -30.06 -16.05 -33.69
N SER A 950 -29.48 -15.70 -32.53
CA SER A 950 -28.25 -14.88 -32.49
C SER A 950 -27.06 -15.62 -33.10
N GLY A 951 -26.95 -16.93 -32.87
CA GLY A 951 -25.95 -17.81 -33.48
C GLY A 951 -26.15 -18.05 -34.97
N LYS A 952 -27.22 -17.54 -35.58
CA LYS A 952 -27.53 -17.68 -37.02
C LYS A 952 -27.67 -19.15 -37.46
N VAL A 953 -28.22 -19.99 -36.59
CA VAL A 953 -28.48 -21.43 -36.85
C VAL A 953 -29.97 -21.78 -36.89
N GLN A 954 -30.84 -20.78 -36.69
CA GLN A 954 -32.30 -20.88 -36.85
C GLN A 954 -32.84 -19.65 -37.57
N ASN A 955 -34.01 -19.77 -38.22
CA ASN A 955 -34.60 -18.67 -38.98
C ASN A 955 -34.90 -17.43 -38.11
N SER A 956 -34.60 -16.26 -38.67
CA SER A 956 -34.76 -14.98 -37.97
C SER A 956 -36.22 -14.51 -37.98
N PRO A 957 -36.83 -14.21 -36.82
CA PRO A 957 -38.19 -13.66 -36.78
C PRO A 957 -38.26 -12.17 -37.16
N PHE A 958 -37.11 -11.48 -37.18
CA PHE A 958 -37.02 -10.02 -37.33
C PHE A 958 -37.37 -9.48 -38.73
N GLU A 959 -37.52 -10.34 -39.73
CA GLU A 959 -37.95 -9.89 -41.06
C GLU A 959 -39.45 -9.58 -41.10
N LEU A 960 -40.27 -10.44 -40.48
CA LEU A 960 -41.73 -10.45 -40.64
C LEU A 960 -42.50 -10.00 -39.39
N CYS A 961 -41.91 -10.13 -38.20
CA CYS A 961 -42.55 -9.73 -36.94
C CYS A 961 -42.46 -8.23 -36.69
N ASP A 962 -43.46 -7.67 -36.02
CA ASP A 962 -43.52 -6.26 -35.66
C ASP A 962 -42.82 -6.00 -34.31
N VAL A 963 -42.94 -6.97 -33.39
CA VAL A 963 -42.27 -7.00 -32.08
C VAL A 963 -41.67 -8.38 -31.85
N VAL A 964 -40.49 -8.44 -31.25
CA VAL A 964 -39.86 -9.68 -30.82
C VAL A 964 -39.50 -9.57 -29.34
N THR A 965 -40.03 -10.45 -28.51
CA THR A 965 -39.66 -10.55 -27.10
C THR A 965 -38.77 -11.77 -26.87
N THR A 966 -37.95 -11.70 -25.84
CA THR A 966 -37.15 -12.85 -25.43
C THR A 966 -36.75 -12.80 -23.97
N THR A 967 -36.33 -13.94 -23.44
CA THR A 967 -35.58 -14.04 -22.20
C THR A 967 -34.08 -14.10 -22.47
N THR A 968 -33.27 -13.64 -21.52
CA THR A 968 -31.81 -13.62 -21.67
C THR A 968 -31.09 -14.87 -21.13
N HIS A 969 -31.75 -15.72 -20.33
CA HIS A 969 -31.09 -16.82 -19.58
C HIS A 969 -31.08 -18.20 -20.24
N LYS A 970 -31.98 -18.49 -21.18
CA LYS A 970 -32.16 -19.83 -21.77
C LYS A 970 -31.02 -20.17 -22.76
N THR A 971 -31.35 -20.36 -24.04
CA THR A 971 -30.32 -20.60 -25.07
C THR A 971 -29.37 -19.42 -25.26
N LEU A 972 -29.76 -18.19 -24.88
CA LEU A 972 -28.88 -17.01 -24.88
C LEU A 972 -27.87 -16.97 -23.72
N ARG A 973 -28.03 -17.83 -22.69
CA ARG A 973 -27.04 -18.09 -21.64
C ARG A 973 -26.60 -16.89 -20.77
N GLY A 974 -27.41 -15.83 -20.73
CA GLY A 974 -27.21 -14.64 -19.89
C GLY A 974 -27.90 -14.72 -18.52
N PRO A 975 -28.05 -13.58 -17.82
CA PRO A 975 -28.75 -13.54 -16.53
C PRO A 975 -30.26 -13.65 -16.70
N ARG A 976 -31.02 -13.75 -15.61
CA ARG A 976 -32.49 -13.74 -15.66
C ARG A 976 -33.03 -12.33 -15.95
N ALA A 977 -33.42 -12.07 -17.20
CA ALA A 977 -34.11 -10.86 -17.63
C ALA A 977 -34.95 -11.10 -18.90
N GLY A 978 -35.65 -10.07 -19.38
CA GLY A 978 -36.35 -10.04 -20.66
C GLY A 978 -35.94 -8.86 -21.53
N LEU A 979 -36.12 -9.00 -22.85
CA LEU A 979 -35.89 -7.94 -23.84
C LEU A 979 -37.13 -7.77 -24.71
N ILE A 980 -37.37 -6.55 -25.20
CA ILE A 980 -38.40 -6.25 -26.21
C ILE A 980 -37.75 -5.51 -27.36
N PHE A 981 -37.67 -6.16 -28.53
CA PHE A 981 -37.29 -5.54 -29.79
C PHE A 981 -38.54 -5.08 -30.53
N PHE A 982 -38.47 -3.92 -31.19
CA PHE A 982 -39.61 -3.34 -31.92
C PHE A 982 -39.15 -2.64 -33.20
N ARG A 983 -40.00 -2.70 -34.24
CA ARG A 983 -39.80 -1.97 -35.51
C ARG A 983 -40.04 -0.48 -35.32
N LYS A 984 -39.20 0.35 -35.92
CA LYS A 984 -39.29 1.83 -35.91
C LYS A 984 -39.76 2.42 -37.22
N ASP A 985 -39.65 1.66 -38.31
CA ASP A 985 -39.98 2.07 -39.66
C ASP A 985 -41.45 1.81 -40.05
N LYS A 986 -42.13 0.87 -39.38
CA LYS A 986 -43.53 0.54 -39.66
C LYS A 986 -44.53 1.48 -38.97
N GLU A 987 -44.25 1.85 -37.72
CA GLU A 987 -45.14 2.69 -36.92
C GLU A 987 -44.31 3.67 -36.06
N PRO A 988 -44.38 5.00 -36.34
CA PRO A 988 -43.52 5.98 -35.68
C PRO A 988 -43.64 6.04 -34.16
N GLU A 989 -44.82 5.73 -33.60
CA GLU A 989 -45.09 5.83 -32.16
C GLU A 989 -44.76 4.55 -31.38
N LEU A 990 -44.41 3.44 -32.06
CA LEU A 990 -44.24 2.14 -31.41
C LEU A 990 -43.09 2.13 -30.40
N GLU A 991 -41.99 2.81 -30.70
CA GLU A 991 -40.85 2.97 -29.77
C GLU A 991 -41.29 3.63 -28.46
N GLN A 992 -42.03 4.74 -28.56
CA GLN A 992 -42.53 5.45 -27.40
C GLN A 992 -43.52 4.59 -26.60
N ARG A 993 -44.42 3.87 -27.29
CA ARG A 993 -45.41 2.98 -26.65
C ARG A 993 -44.75 1.82 -25.89
N VAL A 994 -43.77 1.15 -26.50
CA VAL A 994 -43.03 0.05 -25.84
C VAL A 994 -42.23 0.56 -24.65
N ASN A 995 -41.51 1.67 -24.81
CA ASN A 995 -40.74 2.22 -23.71
C ASN A 995 -41.64 2.69 -22.55
N SER A 996 -42.75 3.35 -22.87
CA SER A 996 -43.73 3.82 -21.87
C SER A 996 -44.46 2.66 -21.18
N SER A 997 -44.68 1.55 -21.87
CA SER A 997 -45.31 0.36 -21.28
C SER A 997 -44.39 -0.34 -20.30
N VAL A 998 -43.08 -0.39 -20.57
CA VAL A 998 -42.10 -0.89 -19.61
C VAL A 998 -42.02 0.05 -18.41
N PHE A 999 -41.77 1.33 -18.64
CA PHE A 999 -41.76 2.36 -17.61
C PHE A 999 -42.43 3.65 -18.15
N PRO A 1000 -43.43 4.22 -17.46
CA PRO A 1000 -43.82 3.93 -16.07
C PRO A 1000 -44.95 2.89 -15.91
N ALA A 1001 -45.47 2.28 -16.98
CA ALA A 1001 -46.73 1.53 -16.85
C ALA A 1001 -46.61 0.18 -16.11
N CYS A 1002 -45.51 -0.57 -16.31
CA CYS A 1002 -45.37 -1.92 -15.74
C CYS A 1002 -44.26 -2.07 -14.69
N GLN A 1003 -43.26 -1.19 -14.67
CA GLN A 1003 -42.08 -1.29 -13.81
C GLN A 1003 -41.68 0.08 -13.22
N GLY A 1004 -40.80 0.06 -12.20
CA GLY A 1004 -40.13 1.24 -11.63
C GLY A 1004 -38.65 1.31 -12.06
N GLY A 1005 -37.73 1.40 -11.10
CA GLY A 1005 -36.28 1.43 -11.37
C GLY A 1005 -35.75 0.17 -12.09
N PRO A 1006 -34.91 0.30 -13.13
CA PRO A 1006 -34.33 -0.84 -13.84
C PRO A 1006 -33.20 -1.51 -13.03
N HIS A 1007 -33.01 -2.81 -13.20
CA HIS A 1007 -31.94 -3.58 -12.52
C HIS A 1007 -30.61 -3.46 -13.27
N ASN A 1008 -29.82 -2.44 -12.95
CA ASN A 1008 -28.62 -2.08 -13.72
C ASN A 1008 -27.51 -3.15 -13.68
N ASN A 1009 -27.33 -3.84 -12.55
CA ASN A 1009 -26.44 -4.99 -12.43
C ASN A 1009 -26.85 -6.12 -13.40
N THR A 1010 -28.15 -6.39 -13.52
CA THR A 1010 -28.66 -7.36 -14.51
C THR A 1010 -28.46 -6.87 -15.93
N ILE A 1011 -28.69 -5.59 -16.24
CA ILE A 1011 -28.39 -4.99 -17.56
C ILE A 1011 -26.91 -5.14 -17.92
N ALA A 1012 -26.00 -5.03 -16.95
CA ALA A 1012 -24.58 -5.32 -17.15
C ALA A 1012 -24.32 -6.80 -17.47
N GLY A 1013 -24.93 -7.72 -16.72
CA GLY A 1013 -24.88 -9.16 -17.05
C GLY A 1013 -25.41 -9.46 -18.46
N ILE A 1014 -26.51 -8.80 -18.87
CA ILE A 1014 -27.07 -8.93 -20.23
C ILE A 1014 -26.06 -8.41 -21.26
N ALA A 1015 -25.43 -7.25 -21.03
CA ALA A 1015 -24.45 -6.68 -21.95
C ALA A 1015 -23.22 -7.59 -22.12
N VAL A 1016 -22.78 -8.27 -21.06
CA VAL A 1016 -21.72 -9.28 -21.13
C VAL A 1016 -22.18 -10.48 -21.95
N ALA A 1017 -23.36 -11.03 -21.66
CA ALA A 1017 -23.91 -12.17 -22.38
C ALA A 1017 -24.12 -11.89 -23.87
N LEU A 1018 -24.59 -10.70 -24.25
CA LEU A 1018 -24.78 -10.31 -25.64
C LEU A 1018 -23.45 -10.16 -26.40
N LYS A 1019 -22.39 -9.70 -25.73
CA LYS A 1019 -21.04 -9.70 -26.32
C LYS A 1019 -20.58 -11.13 -26.63
N GLN A 1020 -20.83 -12.06 -25.72
CA GLN A 1020 -20.52 -13.47 -25.93
C GLN A 1020 -21.40 -14.05 -27.05
N ALA A 1021 -22.69 -13.74 -27.06
CA ALA A 1021 -23.65 -14.23 -28.05
C ALA A 1021 -23.33 -13.79 -29.50
N ALA A 1022 -22.63 -12.66 -29.65
CA ALA A 1022 -22.14 -12.16 -30.93
C ALA A 1022 -20.78 -12.77 -31.36
N SER A 1023 -20.16 -13.63 -30.56
CA SER A 1023 -18.84 -14.19 -30.86
C SER A 1023 -18.90 -15.43 -31.78
N PRO A 1024 -17.83 -15.72 -32.54
CA PRO A 1024 -17.75 -16.94 -33.35
C PRO A 1024 -17.92 -18.23 -32.54
N GLU A 1025 -17.36 -18.29 -31.34
CA GLU A 1025 -17.42 -19.45 -30.45
C GLU A 1025 -18.86 -19.72 -29.99
N PHE A 1026 -19.67 -18.67 -29.79
CA PHE A 1026 -21.08 -18.84 -29.44
C PHE A 1026 -21.91 -19.38 -30.62
N LYS A 1027 -21.56 -19.02 -31.86
CA LYS A 1027 -22.18 -19.61 -33.05
C LYS A 1027 -21.87 -21.11 -33.17
N GLU A 1028 -20.64 -21.52 -32.87
CA GLU A 1028 -20.27 -22.95 -32.79
C GLU A 1028 -21.04 -23.68 -31.68
N TYR A 1029 -21.16 -23.06 -30.51
CA TYR A 1029 -22.01 -23.56 -29.41
C TYR A 1029 -23.47 -23.73 -29.86
N ALA A 1030 -24.08 -22.71 -30.46
CA ALA A 1030 -25.47 -22.76 -30.90
C ALA A 1030 -25.71 -23.87 -31.94
N LYS A 1031 -24.75 -24.07 -32.87
CA LYS A 1031 -24.77 -25.20 -33.80
C LYS A 1031 -24.71 -26.54 -33.07
N ALA A 1032 -23.77 -26.68 -32.13
CA ALA A 1032 -23.61 -27.90 -31.35
C ALA A 1032 -24.86 -28.24 -30.53
N VAL A 1033 -25.59 -27.24 -30.03
CA VAL A 1033 -26.86 -27.46 -29.30
C VAL A 1033 -27.89 -28.16 -30.19
N ILE A 1034 -28.06 -27.72 -31.45
CA ILE A 1034 -28.98 -28.34 -32.42
C ILE A 1034 -28.48 -29.71 -32.86
N ASP A 1035 -27.18 -29.85 -33.13
CA ASP A 1035 -26.61 -31.15 -33.53
C ASP A 1035 -26.80 -32.20 -32.42
N ASN A 1036 -26.57 -31.80 -31.17
CA ASN A 1036 -26.77 -32.64 -29.99
C ASN A 1036 -28.23 -33.04 -29.79
N SER A 1037 -29.20 -32.13 -30.03
CA SER A 1037 -30.63 -32.46 -29.88
C SER A 1037 -31.09 -33.48 -30.94
N LYS A 1038 -30.55 -33.38 -32.17
CA LYS A 1038 -30.80 -34.33 -33.25
C LYS A 1038 -30.25 -35.71 -32.92
N VAL A 1039 -28.99 -35.78 -32.46
CA VAL A 1039 -28.37 -37.05 -32.06
C VAL A 1039 -29.14 -37.71 -30.91
N LEU A 1040 -29.52 -36.92 -29.90
CA LEU A 1040 -30.33 -37.42 -28.79
C LEU A 1040 -31.71 -37.95 -29.27
N ALA A 1041 -32.37 -37.21 -30.19
CA ALA A 1041 -33.64 -37.62 -30.76
C ALA A 1041 -33.51 -38.92 -31.58
N GLU A 1042 -32.53 -39.00 -32.47
CA GLU A 1042 -32.23 -40.18 -33.28
C GLU A 1042 -31.98 -41.41 -32.40
N GLU A 1043 -31.20 -41.26 -31.33
CA GLU A 1043 -30.87 -42.38 -30.46
C GLU A 1043 -32.08 -42.85 -29.63
N LEU A 1044 -32.92 -41.93 -29.15
CA LEU A 1044 -34.20 -42.31 -28.51
C LEU A 1044 -35.12 -43.05 -29.49
N VAL A 1045 -35.17 -42.65 -30.75
CA VAL A 1045 -35.91 -43.37 -31.80
C VAL A 1045 -35.31 -44.75 -32.06
N ASN A 1046 -33.99 -44.89 -32.07
CA ASN A 1046 -33.30 -46.18 -32.20
C ASN A 1046 -33.66 -47.16 -31.07
N TYR A 1047 -33.89 -46.65 -29.85
CA TYR A 1047 -34.43 -47.43 -28.73
C TYR A 1047 -35.94 -47.75 -28.83
N GLY A 1048 -36.60 -47.36 -29.92
CA GLY A 1048 -38.00 -47.64 -30.20
C GLY A 1048 -38.99 -46.64 -29.59
N TYR A 1049 -38.51 -45.46 -29.18
CA TYR A 1049 -39.37 -44.44 -28.58
C TYR A 1049 -40.04 -43.53 -29.60
N LYS A 1050 -41.25 -43.06 -29.25
CA LYS A 1050 -42.00 -42.10 -30.06
C LYS A 1050 -41.67 -40.67 -29.62
N LEU A 1051 -41.27 -39.84 -30.58
CA LEU A 1051 -41.08 -38.40 -30.37
C LEU A 1051 -42.20 -37.62 -31.06
N GLN A 1052 -42.69 -36.56 -30.42
CA GLN A 1052 -43.63 -35.65 -31.06
C GLN A 1052 -42.93 -34.96 -32.25
N THR A 1053 -43.59 -34.94 -33.40
CA THR A 1053 -43.03 -34.51 -34.70
C THR A 1053 -41.89 -35.39 -35.25
N SER A 1054 -41.56 -36.53 -34.63
CA SER A 1054 -40.51 -37.47 -35.10
C SER A 1054 -39.07 -36.92 -35.10
N GLY A 1055 -38.77 -35.83 -34.39
CA GLY A 1055 -37.42 -35.27 -34.31
C GLY A 1055 -37.40 -33.84 -33.77
N SER A 1056 -36.31 -33.12 -34.02
CA SER A 1056 -36.13 -31.72 -33.63
C SER A 1056 -35.34 -30.92 -34.67
N ASP A 1057 -35.71 -29.65 -34.83
CA ASP A 1057 -34.97 -28.64 -35.60
C ASP A 1057 -34.31 -27.59 -34.70
N ASN A 1058 -34.47 -27.69 -33.38
CA ASN A 1058 -33.96 -26.71 -32.42
C ASN A 1058 -33.26 -27.41 -31.23
N HIS A 1059 -33.26 -26.81 -30.03
CA HIS A 1059 -32.52 -27.32 -28.87
C HIS A 1059 -33.27 -28.34 -28.00
N LEU A 1060 -34.52 -28.68 -28.33
CA LEU A 1060 -35.35 -29.55 -27.49
C LEU A 1060 -36.01 -30.69 -28.25
N VAL A 1061 -36.32 -31.76 -27.52
CA VAL A 1061 -37.05 -32.94 -27.96
C VAL A 1061 -38.27 -33.11 -27.05
N LEU A 1062 -39.40 -33.52 -27.63
CA LEU A 1062 -40.63 -33.78 -26.88
C LEU A 1062 -40.97 -35.27 -27.01
N TRP A 1063 -40.79 -36.00 -25.91
CA TRP A 1063 -40.86 -37.46 -25.86
C TRP A 1063 -42.25 -37.94 -25.41
N ASP A 1064 -42.95 -38.66 -26.28
CA ASP A 1064 -44.28 -39.23 -26.03
C ASP A 1064 -44.16 -40.61 -25.36
N LEU A 1065 -44.48 -40.68 -24.07
CA LEU A 1065 -44.37 -41.89 -23.25
C LEU A 1065 -45.67 -42.69 -23.18
N ARG A 1066 -46.78 -42.17 -23.72
CA ARG A 1066 -48.09 -42.84 -23.70
C ARG A 1066 -48.10 -44.23 -24.34
N PRO A 1067 -47.36 -44.49 -25.45
CA PRO A 1067 -47.28 -45.84 -26.02
C PRO A 1067 -46.74 -46.90 -25.04
N LEU A 1068 -45.97 -46.48 -24.03
CA LEU A 1068 -45.40 -47.36 -23.00
C LEU A 1068 -46.32 -47.50 -21.78
N GLY A 1069 -47.45 -46.79 -21.75
CA GLY A 1069 -48.36 -46.79 -20.61
C GLY A 1069 -47.77 -46.16 -19.34
N ILE A 1070 -46.75 -45.30 -19.46
CA ILE A 1070 -46.14 -44.59 -18.33
C ILE A 1070 -46.41 -43.08 -18.43
N ALA A 1071 -46.70 -42.46 -17.29
CA ALA A 1071 -46.93 -41.02 -17.21
C ALA A 1071 -45.61 -40.26 -17.13
N GLY A 1072 -45.55 -39.04 -17.69
CA GLY A 1072 -44.35 -38.21 -17.65
C GLY A 1072 -43.85 -37.92 -16.24
N SER A 1073 -44.76 -37.79 -15.27
CA SER A 1073 -44.41 -37.59 -13.84
C SER A 1073 -43.60 -38.74 -13.24
N LYS A 1074 -43.77 -39.97 -13.73
CA LYS A 1074 -43.03 -41.14 -13.23
C LYS A 1074 -41.61 -41.16 -13.78
N ILE A 1075 -41.43 -40.83 -15.06
CA ILE A 1075 -40.10 -40.69 -15.67
C ILE A 1075 -39.34 -39.54 -15.04
N GLU A 1076 -39.96 -38.38 -14.89
CA GLU A 1076 -39.37 -37.24 -14.17
C GLU A 1076 -38.87 -37.67 -12.77
N THR A 1077 -39.70 -38.38 -11.99
CA THR A 1077 -39.31 -38.81 -10.65
C THR A 1077 -38.15 -39.81 -10.64
N ILE A 1078 -38.11 -40.77 -11.57
CA ILE A 1078 -36.96 -41.70 -11.67
C ILE A 1078 -35.71 -40.96 -12.09
N CYS A 1079 -35.79 -40.08 -13.08
CA CYS A 1079 -34.65 -39.30 -13.53
C CYS A 1079 -34.10 -38.40 -12.40
N ASP A 1080 -34.96 -37.77 -11.59
CA ASP A 1080 -34.53 -36.98 -10.42
C ASP A 1080 -33.75 -37.84 -9.40
N LEU A 1081 -34.20 -39.08 -9.12
CA LEU A 1081 -33.47 -40.03 -8.26
C LEU A 1081 -32.10 -40.44 -8.83
N LEU A 1082 -31.84 -40.19 -10.11
CA LEU A 1082 -30.60 -40.50 -10.81
C LEU A 1082 -29.72 -39.25 -11.04
N HIS A 1083 -30.12 -38.08 -10.51
CA HIS A 1083 -29.52 -36.78 -10.85
C HIS A 1083 -29.58 -36.43 -12.34
N ILE A 1084 -30.62 -36.90 -13.04
CA ILE A 1084 -30.98 -36.46 -14.39
C ILE A 1084 -32.20 -35.55 -14.27
N THR A 1085 -32.01 -34.24 -14.43
CA THR A 1085 -33.10 -33.28 -14.21
C THR A 1085 -33.77 -32.94 -15.53
N LEU A 1086 -35.05 -33.28 -15.67
CA LEU A 1086 -35.88 -32.99 -16.86
C LEU A 1086 -37.28 -32.59 -16.41
N ASN A 1087 -38.14 -32.17 -17.35
CA ASN A 1087 -39.51 -31.78 -16.99
C ASN A 1087 -40.58 -32.60 -17.70
N LYS A 1088 -41.60 -33.04 -16.96
CA LYS A 1088 -42.83 -33.59 -17.53
C LYS A 1088 -43.54 -32.53 -18.38
N ASN A 1089 -44.12 -32.94 -19.51
CA ASN A 1089 -44.72 -32.01 -20.47
C ASN A 1089 -45.86 -32.66 -21.24
N ALA A 1090 -46.92 -31.90 -21.49
CA ALA A 1090 -48.04 -32.38 -22.31
C ALA A 1090 -47.55 -32.69 -23.74
N VAL A 1091 -48.15 -33.72 -24.33
CA VAL A 1091 -47.94 -34.10 -25.73
C VAL A 1091 -49.27 -34.04 -26.50
N ALA A 1092 -49.20 -33.92 -27.82
CA ALA A 1092 -50.38 -33.84 -28.66
C ALA A 1092 -51.34 -35.02 -28.40
N GLY A 1093 -52.59 -34.70 -28.03
CA GLY A 1093 -53.60 -35.68 -27.63
C GLY A 1093 -53.80 -35.84 -26.12
N ASP A 1094 -52.99 -35.20 -25.27
CA ASP A 1094 -53.30 -35.08 -23.85
C ASP A 1094 -54.49 -34.13 -23.64
N THR A 1095 -55.40 -34.51 -22.75
CA THR A 1095 -56.58 -33.70 -22.38
C THR A 1095 -56.31 -32.73 -21.24
N SER A 1096 -55.15 -32.85 -20.56
CA SER A 1096 -54.75 -32.01 -19.44
C SER A 1096 -53.24 -31.82 -19.38
N ALA A 1097 -52.79 -30.56 -19.19
CA ALA A 1097 -51.39 -30.26 -18.93
C ALA A 1097 -50.93 -30.65 -17.50
N VAL A 1098 -51.87 -30.99 -16.60
CA VAL A 1098 -51.56 -31.38 -15.21
C VAL A 1098 -51.13 -32.84 -15.10
N VAL A 1099 -51.59 -33.70 -16.02
CA VAL A 1099 -51.23 -35.13 -16.07
C VAL A 1099 -50.63 -35.44 -17.44
N PRO A 1100 -49.41 -34.97 -17.72
CA PRO A 1100 -48.80 -35.09 -19.03
C PRO A 1100 -48.38 -36.53 -19.37
N GLY A 1101 -48.59 -36.89 -20.64
CA GLY A 1101 -48.19 -38.16 -21.23
C GLY A 1101 -46.74 -38.21 -21.71
N GLY A 1102 -45.96 -37.14 -21.53
CA GLY A 1102 -44.58 -37.07 -22.02
C GLY A 1102 -43.62 -36.26 -21.15
N VAL A 1103 -42.39 -36.14 -21.64
CA VAL A 1103 -41.33 -35.32 -21.04
C VAL A 1103 -40.66 -34.46 -22.11
N ARG A 1104 -40.18 -33.28 -21.70
CA ARG A 1104 -39.43 -32.35 -22.55
C ARG A 1104 -37.97 -32.38 -22.13
N ILE A 1105 -37.10 -32.58 -23.10
CA ILE A 1105 -35.65 -32.69 -22.93
C ILE A 1105 -34.97 -31.63 -23.77
N GLY A 1106 -33.98 -30.93 -23.24
CA GLY A 1106 -33.15 -30.01 -24.00
C GLY A 1106 -31.66 -30.22 -23.78
N THR A 1107 -30.87 -29.77 -24.74
CA THR A 1107 -29.43 -30.05 -24.82
C THR A 1107 -28.55 -28.86 -24.45
N ALA A 1108 -29.13 -27.68 -24.22
CA ALA A 1108 -28.39 -26.42 -24.08
C ALA A 1108 -27.42 -26.41 -22.90
N ALA A 1109 -27.85 -26.87 -21.71
CA ALA A 1109 -27.02 -26.90 -20.50
C ALA A 1109 -25.86 -27.89 -20.61
N LEU A 1110 -26.14 -29.13 -21.05
CA LEU A 1110 -25.10 -30.14 -21.27
C LEU A 1110 -24.08 -29.73 -22.35
N THR A 1111 -24.55 -29.09 -23.41
CA THR A 1111 -23.64 -28.56 -24.45
C THR A 1111 -22.76 -27.44 -23.89
N SER A 1112 -23.26 -26.62 -22.95
CA SER A 1112 -22.43 -25.61 -22.26
C SER A 1112 -21.35 -26.24 -21.38
N ARG A 1113 -21.52 -27.49 -20.93
CA ARG A 1113 -20.50 -28.31 -20.25
C ARG A 1113 -19.55 -29.03 -21.22
N SER A 1114 -19.57 -28.68 -22.51
CA SER A 1114 -18.74 -29.27 -23.57
C SER A 1114 -19.13 -30.69 -24.03
N MET A 1115 -20.30 -31.19 -23.66
CA MET A 1115 -20.79 -32.49 -24.16
C MET A 1115 -21.17 -32.39 -25.65
N LYS A 1116 -20.83 -33.42 -26.44
CA LYS A 1116 -21.04 -33.50 -27.89
C LYS A 1116 -21.86 -34.74 -28.25
N ALA A 1117 -21.89 -35.07 -29.54
CA ALA A 1117 -22.68 -36.19 -30.07
C ALA A 1117 -22.41 -37.56 -29.36
N PRO A 1118 -21.16 -37.99 -29.08
CA PRO A 1118 -20.92 -39.24 -28.37
C PRO A 1118 -21.54 -39.24 -26.96
N GLU A 1119 -21.42 -38.12 -26.26
CA GLU A 1119 -22.00 -37.95 -24.92
C GLU A 1119 -23.53 -37.96 -24.97
N MET A 1120 -24.16 -37.36 -25.99
CA MET A 1120 -25.62 -37.39 -26.14
C MET A 1120 -26.16 -38.80 -26.36
N LYS A 1121 -25.41 -39.69 -27.03
CA LYS A 1121 -25.78 -41.11 -27.12
C LYS A 1121 -25.74 -41.80 -25.75
N LYS A 1122 -24.73 -41.49 -24.94
CA LYS A 1122 -24.63 -42.00 -23.57
C LYS A 1122 -25.78 -41.47 -22.69
N VAL A 1123 -26.15 -40.20 -22.83
CA VAL A 1123 -27.33 -39.62 -22.18
C VAL A 1123 -28.61 -40.32 -22.62
N ALA A 1124 -28.77 -40.63 -23.91
CA ALA A 1124 -29.92 -41.40 -24.42
C ALA A 1124 -30.00 -42.81 -23.81
N GLU A 1125 -28.86 -43.48 -23.63
CA GLU A 1125 -28.77 -44.78 -22.97
C GLU A 1125 -29.17 -44.71 -21.48
N PHE A 1126 -28.75 -43.68 -20.74
CA PHE A 1126 -29.21 -43.46 -19.37
C PHE A 1126 -30.72 -43.20 -19.29
N LEU A 1127 -31.27 -42.42 -20.21
CA LEU A 1127 -32.72 -42.19 -20.31
C LEU A 1127 -33.48 -43.47 -20.65
N HIS A 1128 -32.95 -44.30 -21.55
CA HIS A 1128 -33.51 -45.61 -21.87
C HIS A 1128 -33.57 -46.52 -20.64
N ARG A 1129 -32.47 -46.62 -19.88
CA ARG A 1129 -32.42 -47.40 -18.63
C ARG A 1129 -33.34 -46.85 -17.55
N SER A 1130 -33.47 -45.53 -17.46
CA SER A 1130 -34.45 -44.87 -16.58
C SER A 1130 -35.88 -45.33 -16.87
N VAL A 1131 -36.24 -45.48 -18.15
CA VAL A 1131 -37.54 -46.02 -18.56
C VAL A 1131 -37.70 -47.48 -18.15
N GLN A 1132 -36.67 -48.32 -18.30
CA GLN A 1132 -36.75 -49.73 -17.89
C GLN A 1132 -37.03 -49.87 -16.39
N ILE A 1133 -36.28 -49.12 -15.56
CA ILE A 1133 -36.48 -49.05 -14.11
C ILE A 1133 -37.90 -48.60 -13.79
N ALA A 1134 -38.40 -47.57 -14.49
CA ALA A 1134 -39.73 -47.04 -14.28
C ALA A 1134 -40.84 -48.05 -14.65
N LEU A 1135 -40.65 -48.86 -15.70
CA LEU A 1135 -41.61 -49.92 -16.06
C LEU A 1135 -41.66 -51.01 -14.99
N GLU A 1136 -40.51 -51.43 -14.46
CA GLU A 1136 -40.44 -52.40 -13.36
C GLU A 1136 -41.08 -51.87 -12.08
N ALA A 1137 -40.76 -50.63 -11.70
CA ALA A 1137 -41.36 -49.96 -10.54
C ALA A 1137 -42.87 -49.79 -10.67
N GLN A 1138 -43.37 -49.46 -11.86
CA GLN A 1138 -44.81 -49.39 -12.10
C GLN A 1138 -45.48 -50.77 -11.97
N LYS A 1139 -44.83 -51.83 -12.45
CA LYS A 1139 -45.34 -53.20 -12.32
C LYS A 1139 -45.38 -53.64 -10.86
N ALA A 1140 -44.32 -53.40 -10.11
CA ALA A 1140 -44.22 -53.75 -8.69
C ALA A 1140 -45.17 -52.93 -7.80
N ALA A 1141 -45.44 -51.67 -8.14
CA ALA A 1141 -46.44 -50.87 -7.43
C ALA A 1141 -47.88 -51.39 -7.60
N GLY A 1142 -48.16 -52.15 -8.67
CA GLY A 1142 -49.47 -52.76 -8.93
C GLY A 1142 -50.61 -51.79 -9.24
N ASN A 1143 -50.35 -50.48 -9.24
CA ASN A 1143 -51.35 -49.44 -9.50
C ASN A 1143 -50.72 -48.18 -10.15
N LYS A 1144 -51.57 -47.21 -10.54
CA LYS A 1144 -51.14 -46.00 -11.26
C LYS A 1144 -50.76 -44.81 -10.36
N LEU A 1145 -50.90 -44.91 -9.04
CA LEU A 1145 -50.64 -43.82 -8.10
C LEU A 1145 -49.14 -43.52 -8.01
N LEU A 1146 -48.78 -42.25 -8.11
CA LEU A 1146 -47.38 -41.80 -8.04
C LEU A 1146 -46.75 -42.11 -6.67
N LYS A 1147 -47.49 -41.95 -5.57
CA LYS A 1147 -46.98 -42.24 -4.21
C LYS A 1147 -46.47 -43.67 -4.05
N ASP A 1148 -47.18 -44.65 -4.62
CA ASP A 1148 -46.83 -46.06 -4.48
C ASP A 1148 -45.66 -46.41 -5.40
N PHE A 1149 -45.61 -45.79 -6.59
CA PHE A 1149 -44.48 -45.85 -7.49
C PHE A 1149 -43.19 -45.33 -6.84
N VAL A 1150 -43.23 -44.16 -6.19
CA VAL A 1150 -42.07 -43.57 -5.50
C VAL A 1150 -41.62 -44.43 -4.33
N ARG A 1151 -42.56 -44.98 -3.55
CA ARG A 1151 -42.23 -45.91 -2.46
C ARG A 1151 -41.47 -47.14 -2.99
N VAL A 1152 -41.94 -47.73 -4.09
CA VAL A 1152 -41.29 -48.89 -4.72
C VAL A 1152 -39.91 -48.52 -5.25
N ALA A 1153 -39.78 -47.40 -5.98
CA ALA A 1153 -38.50 -46.96 -6.53
C ALA A 1153 -37.41 -46.77 -5.45
N ASN A 1154 -37.79 -46.34 -4.25
CA ASN A 1154 -36.84 -46.11 -3.15
C ASN A 1154 -36.59 -47.34 -2.28
N ASN A 1155 -37.60 -48.19 -2.07
CA ASN A 1155 -37.58 -49.20 -1.00
C ASN A 1155 -37.61 -50.65 -1.49
N ASP A 1156 -37.98 -50.91 -2.74
CA ASP A 1156 -37.90 -52.27 -3.29
C ASP A 1156 -36.43 -52.67 -3.46
N GLU A 1157 -36.05 -53.85 -2.97
CA GLU A 1157 -34.66 -54.26 -2.85
C GLU A 1157 -33.92 -54.23 -4.20
N LYS A 1158 -34.53 -54.78 -5.25
CA LYS A 1158 -33.93 -54.82 -6.58
C LYS A 1158 -33.94 -53.43 -7.22
N ILE A 1159 -35.09 -52.77 -7.24
CA ILE A 1159 -35.26 -51.51 -7.97
C ILE A 1159 -34.43 -50.38 -7.33
N SER A 1160 -34.38 -50.32 -6.00
CA SER A 1160 -33.55 -49.34 -5.28
C SER A 1160 -32.06 -49.55 -5.55
N GLN A 1161 -31.61 -50.80 -5.69
CA GLN A 1161 -30.24 -51.10 -6.10
C GLN A 1161 -29.96 -50.67 -7.55
N ASP A 1162 -30.89 -50.93 -8.48
CA ASP A 1162 -30.77 -50.50 -9.88
C ASP A 1162 -30.71 -48.96 -10.00
N VAL A 1163 -31.52 -48.25 -9.21
CA VAL A 1163 -31.49 -46.78 -9.12
C VAL A 1163 -30.14 -46.30 -8.57
N LYS A 1164 -29.63 -46.88 -7.48
CA LYS A 1164 -28.34 -46.50 -6.91
C LYS A 1164 -27.17 -46.76 -7.86
N ALA A 1165 -27.19 -47.89 -8.56
CA ALA A 1165 -26.15 -48.25 -9.53
C ALA A 1165 -26.13 -47.26 -10.71
N LEU A 1166 -27.30 -46.97 -11.29
CA LEU A 1166 -27.39 -46.03 -12.40
C LEU A 1166 -27.10 -44.58 -11.96
N ASN A 1167 -27.52 -44.17 -10.75
CA ASN A 1167 -27.18 -42.87 -10.18
C ASN A 1167 -25.65 -42.71 -10.09
N LYS A 1168 -24.94 -43.74 -9.62
CA LYS A 1168 -23.48 -43.73 -9.56
C LYS A 1168 -22.85 -43.57 -10.95
N GLU A 1169 -23.36 -44.29 -11.96
CA GLU A 1169 -22.86 -44.15 -13.34
C GLU A 1169 -23.11 -42.76 -13.91
N VAL A 1170 -24.27 -42.15 -13.64
CA VAL A 1170 -24.60 -40.79 -14.06
C VAL A 1170 -23.67 -39.78 -13.38
N HIS A 1171 -23.45 -39.92 -12.07
CA HIS A 1171 -22.52 -39.10 -11.30
C HIS A 1171 -21.10 -39.20 -11.86
N ASP A 1172 -20.56 -40.42 -12.01
CA ASP A 1172 -19.21 -40.63 -12.53
C ASP A 1172 -19.04 -40.08 -13.96
N PHE A 1173 -20.09 -40.11 -14.76
CA PHE A 1173 -20.10 -39.55 -16.11
C PHE A 1173 -20.15 -38.02 -16.10
N SER A 1174 -21.03 -37.41 -15.31
CA SER A 1174 -21.24 -35.96 -15.30
C SER A 1174 -20.03 -35.20 -14.75
N THR A 1175 -19.33 -35.74 -13.75
CA THR A 1175 -18.16 -35.09 -13.12
C THR A 1175 -16.92 -35.04 -14.01
N GLN A 1176 -16.93 -35.69 -15.17
CA GLN A 1176 -15.86 -35.60 -16.17
C GLN A 1176 -15.89 -34.28 -16.94
N PHE A 1177 -16.98 -33.50 -16.82
CA PHE A 1177 -17.21 -32.28 -17.61
C PHE A 1177 -17.15 -31.03 -16.72
N PRO A 1178 -16.60 -29.91 -17.22
CA PRO A 1178 -16.53 -28.67 -16.47
C PRO A 1178 -17.92 -28.10 -16.16
N LEU A 1179 -18.01 -27.29 -15.12
CA LEU A 1179 -19.19 -26.52 -14.74
C LEU A 1179 -18.96 -25.02 -15.05
N PRO A 1180 -19.61 -24.45 -16.08
CA PRO A 1180 -19.61 -23.00 -16.28
C PRO A 1180 -20.18 -22.25 -15.07
N GLY A 1181 -19.57 -21.11 -14.72
CA GLY A 1181 -20.02 -20.26 -13.61
C GLY A 1181 -19.17 -20.39 -12.35
N VAL A 1182 -18.24 -21.35 -12.28
CA VAL A 1182 -17.21 -21.44 -11.23
C VAL A 1182 -15.80 -21.17 -11.80
N PRO A 1183 -14.84 -20.71 -10.98
CA PRO A 1183 -13.46 -20.49 -11.42
C PRO A 1183 -12.72 -21.78 -11.80
N ASP A 1184 -12.91 -22.84 -11.00
CA ASP A 1184 -12.39 -24.18 -11.25
C ASP A 1184 -13.41 -25.22 -10.79
N SER A 1185 -13.67 -26.22 -11.63
CA SER A 1185 -14.58 -27.32 -11.29
C SER A 1185 -13.88 -28.45 -10.51
N SER A 1186 -12.55 -28.51 -10.53
CA SER A 1186 -11.77 -29.56 -9.86
C SER A 1186 -11.87 -29.51 -8.33
N VAL A 1187 -12.19 -28.33 -7.79
CA VAL A 1187 -12.32 -28.06 -6.36
C VAL A 1187 -13.74 -28.22 -5.82
N ILE A 1188 -14.72 -28.61 -6.66
CA ILE A 1188 -16.11 -28.82 -6.22
C ILE A 1188 -16.17 -30.08 -5.37
N GLN A 1189 -16.41 -29.91 -4.07
CA GLN A 1189 -16.54 -31.00 -3.12
C GLN A 1189 -17.99 -31.50 -3.01
N PRO A 1190 -18.20 -32.73 -2.50
CA PRO A 1190 -19.52 -33.22 -2.10
C PRO A 1190 -20.21 -32.25 -1.11
N ALA A 1191 -21.52 -32.09 -1.27
CA ALA A 1191 -22.35 -31.44 -0.27
C ALA A 1191 -22.13 -32.13 1.09
N SER A 1192 -21.95 -31.35 2.16
CA SER A 1192 -21.84 -31.89 3.50
C SER A 1192 -23.18 -32.51 3.89
N VAL A 1193 -23.22 -33.84 3.99
CA VAL A 1193 -24.42 -34.62 4.35
C VAL A 1193 -24.82 -34.38 5.80
#